data_AF-A0A183LV03-F1
#
_entry.id   AF-A0A183LV03-F1
#
_cell.length_a   1.000
_cell.length_b   1.000
_cell.length_c   1.000
_cell.angle_alpha   90.00
_cell.angle_beta   90.00
_cell.angle_gamma   90.00
#
_symmetry.space_group_name_H-M   'P 1'
#
loop_
_entity.id
_entity.type
_entity.pdbx_description
1 polymer ?
#
loop_
_entity_poly.entity_id
_entity_poly.type
_entity_poly.pdbx_seq_one_letter_code
_entity_poly.pdbx_strand_id
1 'polypeptide(L)'
;MLVRGISRDLNISIDNNLVRHLDACETMGNATAICSDKTGTLTTNRMTVVQCYFGEKLTQNTDQLPKLKDLNHRIGHRFVHGVAINSSYTSRVIIPDKPGELPQQLGNKTECALLGFVRHLGVNYEDIRERWPQESLVKVFTFNSLRKSMSTVIKNLEPDRPGYTVFTKGASEMVLKKCSFILDANGEPKPFSKSHQDNLVRDVIERMASDGLRTIGIAYKTVGLFSNEVPLNRGQIPDFDDEDTIVADLTCIGIVGIEDPVRPEVPAAIRKCQRAGITVRMVTGDNVNTARSIAAKCGILKPGDNYIVLEGKEFNARVRDPRTNRVRQDLMDQVWPQLRVLARSSPQDKYTLVSGIIDSHISTRREVVAVTGDGTNDGPALKKADVGFAMGIAGTDVAKEASDIILTDDNFTSIVKAVMWGRNVYDSISKFLQFQLTVNMVAIIVAFVGACLITDSPLKAVQMLWVNLIMDTLASLALATEIPTEELLERAPYGRTKPIISRNMIKNIIGQSIYQLSVIFFLIWFGINRPTEHFTVIFNSFVMMTLFNEINARKIHGQRNIFSGLTNNLLFVIIWISTFILQVIIIQFGGYAFSTRPLALEHWLWCLFFGIGTLLWGQVYREDIVGANLRNTGQILWIRGLSRLQTQVRFFSK
;
A
#
# COMPACT_ATOMS: atom_id res chain seq x y z
N MET A 1 -21.24 -10.10 17.92
CA MET A 1 -20.23 -9.01 17.93
C MET A 1 -18.87 -9.50 18.40
N LEU A 2 -18.75 -10.21 19.54
CA LEU A 2 -17.45 -10.70 20.07
C LEU A 2 -16.63 -11.57 19.10
N VAL A 3 -17.26 -12.54 18.42
CA VAL A 3 -16.53 -13.45 17.50
C VAL A 3 -16.14 -12.76 16.19
N ARG A 4 -16.77 -11.63 15.84
CA ARG A 4 -16.45 -10.84 14.63
C ARG A 4 -15.14 -10.06 14.76
N GLY A 5 -14.70 -9.71 15.96
CA GLY A 5 -13.41 -9.03 16.19
C GLY A 5 -12.23 -10.02 16.26
N ILE A 6 -12.33 -11.03 17.13
CA ILE A 6 -11.17 -11.84 17.54
C ILE A 6 -10.48 -12.60 16.39
N SER A 7 -11.23 -13.19 15.45
CA SER A 7 -10.61 -13.94 14.34
C SER A 7 -10.13 -13.05 13.18
N ARG A 8 -10.67 -11.83 13.05
CA ARG A 8 -10.34 -10.91 11.94
C ARG A 8 -9.15 -10.03 12.30
N ASP A 9 -9.10 -9.57 13.56
CA ASP A 9 -7.99 -8.80 14.10
C ASP A 9 -6.70 -9.62 14.10
N LEU A 10 -6.79 -10.91 14.45
CA LEU A 10 -5.63 -11.81 14.39
C LEU A 10 -5.09 -11.90 12.96
N ASN A 11 -5.93 -12.14 11.96
CA ASN A 11 -5.48 -12.40 10.60
C ASN A 11 -4.95 -11.15 9.86
N ILE A 12 -5.48 -9.96 10.15
CA ILE A 12 -4.97 -8.71 9.57
C ILE A 12 -3.68 -8.26 10.30
N SER A 13 -3.63 -8.43 11.62
CA SER A 13 -2.43 -8.19 12.43
C SER A 13 -1.28 -9.12 12.02
N ILE A 14 -1.60 -10.36 11.60
CA ILE A 14 -0.64 -11.33 11.03
C ILE A 14 -0.02 -10.82 9.71
N ASP A 15 -0.69 -9.93 8.98
CA ASP A 15 -0.23 -9.38 7.69
C ASP A 15 0.50 -8.02 7.84
N ASN A 16 1.12 -7.77 8.99
CA ASN A 16 1.81 -6.53 9.35
C ASN A 16 0.93 -5.26 9.38
N ASN A 17 -0.39 -5.42 9.53
CA ASN A 17 -1.35 -4.33 9.66
C ASN A 17 -2.00 -4.36 11.05
N LEU A 18 -1.53 -3.52 11.97
CA LEU A 18 -2.13 -3.38 13.29
C LEU A 18 -3.32 -2.41 13.22
N VAL A 19 -4.54 -2.93 13.30
CA VAL A 19 -5.78 -2.15 13.27
C VAL A 19 -6.09 -1.60 14.66
N ARG A 20 -6.18 -0.27 14.81
CA ARG A 20 -6.57 0.39 16.07
C ARG A 20 -8.07 0.67 16.13
N HIS A 21 -8.67 1.01 14.99
CA HIS A 21 -10.09 1.30 14.85
C HIS A 21 -10.74 0.30 13.87
N LEU A 22 -11.72 -0.48 14.37
CA LEU A 22 -12.28 -1.63 13.65
C LEU A 22 -13.02 -1.26 12.36
N ASP A 23 -13.66 -0.10 12.34
CA ASP A 23 -14.36 0.48 11.20
C ASP A 23 -13.41 0.87 10.05
N ALA A 24 -12.14 1.16 10.35
CA ALA A 24 -11.14 1.48 9.34
C ALA A 24 -10.87 0.30 8.40
N CYS A 25 -10.92 -0.93 8.92
CA CYS A 25 -10.74 -2.14 8.10
C CYS A 25 -11.82 -2.24 7.01
N GLU A 26 -13.08 -2.00 7.34
CA GLU A 26 -14.18 -2.04 6.37
C GLU A 26 -14.07 -0.86 5.39
N THR A 27 -13.83 0.34 5.93
CA THR A 27 -13.76 1.59 5.15
C THR A 27 -12.67 1.53 4.09
N MET A 28 -11.53 0.92 4.39
CA MET A 28 -10.42 0.76 3.44
C MET A 28 -10.81 -0.08 2.21
N GLY A 29 -11.77 -1.00 2.34
CA GLY A 29 -12.27 -1.77 1.20
C GLY A 29 -12.90 -0.90 0.10
N ASN A 30 -13.40 0.28 0.49
CA ASN A 30 -14.05 1.24 -0.39
C ASN A 30 -13.17 2.45 -0.76
N ALA A 31 -11.89 2.45 -0.36
CA ALA A 31 -10.96 3.52 -0.69
C ALA A 31 -10.89 3.76 -2.21
N THR A 32 -10.99 5.03 -2.61
CA THR A 32 -10.92 5.48 -4.00
C THR A 32 -9.66 6.31 -4.26
N ALA A 33 -9.12 6.94 -3.22
CA ALA A 33 -7.91 7.74 -3.27
C ALA A 33 -6.98 7.40 -2.10
N ILE A 34 -5.67 7.34 -2.38
CA ILE A 34 -4.62 7.28 -1.36
C ILE A 34 -3.77 8.52 -1.50
N CYS A 35 -3.72 9.37 -0.47
CA CYS A 35 -2.78 10.47 -0.37
C CYS A 35 -1.58 10.02 0.46
N SER A 36 -0.48 9.73 -0.20
CA SER A 36 0.72 9.18 0.42
C SER A 36 1.77 10.25 0.66
N ASP A 37 2.34 10.31 1.86
CA ASP A 37 3.63 10.99 2.02
C ASP A 37 4.72 10.24 1.22
N LYS A 38 5.78 10.96 0.86
CA LYS A 38 6.91 10.41 0.12
C LYS A 38 7.94 9.80 1.06
N THR A 39 8.39 10.57 2.06
CA THR A 39 9.50 10.19 2.95
C THR A 39 9.01 9.16 3.94
N GLY A 40 9.80 8.13 4.21
CA GLY A 40 9.40 7.05 5.14
C GLY A 40 8.42 6.05 4.52
N THR A 41 7.44 6.52 3.75
CA THR A 41 6.39 5.70 3.15
C THR A 41 6.80 5.11 1.80
N LEU A 42 6.96 5.94 0.76
CA LEU A 42 7.28 5.48 -0.60
C LEU A 42 8.78 5.22 -0.77
N THR A 43 9.59 6.02 -0.07
CA THR A 43 11.05 5.93 -0.07
C THR A 43 11.56 5.31 1.22
N THR A 44 12.78 4.80 1.18
CA THR A 44 13.41 4.10 2.33
C THR A 44 13.78 5.03 3.50
N ASN A 45 13.62 6.35 3.34
CA ASN A 45 14.04 7.39 4.29
C ASN A 45 15.55 7.35 4.59
N ARG A 46 16.33 6.88 3.61
CA ARG A 46 17.77 6.64 3.70
C ARG A 46 18.43 7.25 2.48
N MET A 47 19.28 8.26 2.68
CA MET A 47 19.98 8.87 1.55
C MET A 47 21.08 7.93 1.05
N THR A 48 21.19 7.77 -0.26
CA THR A 48 22.18 6.92 -0.92
C THR A 48 22.78 7.64 -2.11
N VAL A 49 24.05 7.38 -2.40
CA VAL A 49 24.69 7.83 -3.65
C VAL A 49 24.17 6.95 -4.79
N VAL A 50 23.71 7.58 -5.86
CA VAL A 50 23.13 6.91 -7.04
C VAL A 50 23.90 7.26 -8.32
N GLN A 51 24.49 8.45 -8.38
CA GLN A 51 25.34 8.89 -9.48
C GLN A 51 26.63 9.51 -8.93
N CYS A 52 27.72 9.42 -9.69
CA CYS A 52 28.96 10.11 -9.36
C CYS A 52 29.70 10.56 -10.62
N TYR A 53 30.47 11.62 -10.48
CA TYR A 53 31.38 12.15 -11.48
C TYR A 53 32.80 12.15 -10.93
N PHE A 54 33.66 11.29 -11.48
CA PHE A 54 35.07 11.16 -11.11
C PHE A 54 35.92 11.05 -12.38
N GLY A 55 37.06 11.75 -12.42
CA GLY A 55 38.05 11.59 -13.50
C GLY A 55 37.45 11.72 -14.90
N GLU A 56 36.63 12.76 -15.13
CA GLU A 56 35.94 13.05 -16.39
C GLU A 56 34.83 12.03 -16.80
N LYS A 57 34.45 11.11 -15.91
CA LYS A 57 33.41 10.10 -16.16
C LYS A 57 32.19 10.27 -15.24
N LEU A 58 31.01 10.43 -15.84
CA LEU A 58 29.70 10.42 -15.16
C LEU A 58 29.11 9.01 -15.15
N THR A 59 28.73 8.50 -13.99
CA THR A 59 27.91 7.29 -13.85
C THR A 59 26.44 7.66 -13.72
N GLN A 60 25.56 6.92 -14.41
CA GLN A 60 24.14 7.28 -14.51
C GLN A 60 23.24 6.51 -13.53
N ASN A 61 23.66 5.35 -13.05
CA ASN A 61 22.84 4.47 -12.20
C ASN A 61 23.66 3.83 -11.08
N THR A 62 22.97 3.39 -10.02
CA THR A 62 23.55 2.70 -8.86
C THR A 62 24.37 1.47 -9.26
N ASP A 63 23.93 0.70 -10.26
CA ASP A 63 24.61 -0.51 -10.73
C ASP A 63 25.94 -0.22 -11.45
N GLN A 64 26.14 1.02 -11.89
CA GLN A 64 27.34 1.49 -12.58
C GLN A 64 28.27 2.26 -11.65
N LEU A 65 27.98 2.32 -10.35
CA LEU A 65 28.87 2.95 -9.38
C LEU A 65 30.21 2.20 -9.34
N PRO A 66 31.34 2.92 -9.36
CA PRO A 66 32.65 2.30 -9.41
C PRO A 66 32.98 1.64 -8.07
N LYS A 67 33.78 0.58 -8.10
CA LYS A 67 34.51 0.11 -6.92
C LYS A 67 35.86 0.84 -6.82
N LEU A 68 36.53 0.76 -5.68
CA LEU A 68 37.85 1.42 -5.52
C LEU A 68 38.87 0.97 -6.59
N LYS A 69 38.78 -0.29 -7.05
CA LYS A 69 39.64 -0.85 -8.10
C LYS A 69 39.43 -0.22 -9.48
N ASP A 70 38.26 0.33 -9.73
CA ASP A 70 37.88 0.93 -11.01
C ASP A 70 38.28 2.41 -11.08
N LEU A 71 38.66 3.00 -9.94
CA LEU A 71 39.10 4.39 -9.83
C LEU A 71 40.62 4.47 -9.84
N ASN A 72 41.14 5.59 -10.35
CA ASN A 72 42.55 5.92 -10.15
C ASN A 72 42.86 5.99 -8.64
N HIS A 73 43.99 5.40 -8.23
CA HIS A 73 44.40 5.30 -6.84
C HIS A 73 44.36 6.65 -6.10
N ARG A 74 44.81 7.74 -6.74
CA ARG A 74 44.81 9.08 -6.13
C ARG A 74 43.41 9.62 -5.92
N ILE A 75 42.52 9.48 -6.91
CA ILE A 75 41.12 9.94 -6.82
C ILE A 75 40.40 9.17 -5.71
N GLY A 76 40.48 7.83 -5.74
CA GLY A 76 39.87 6.96 -4.74
C GLY A 76 40.38 7.25 -3.33
N HIS A 77 41.71 7.35 -3.17
CA HIS A 77 42.35 7.65 -1.89
C HIS A 77 41.91 9.01 -1.33
N ARG A 78 41.96 10.09 -2.14
CA ARG A 78 41.57 11.44 -1.72
C ARG A 78 40.08 11.54 -1.43
N PHE A 79 39.24 10.89 -2.22
CA PHE A 79 37.80 10.85 -2.01
C PHE A 79 37.43 10.15 -0.69
N VAL A 80 37.95 8.94 -0.48
CA VAL A 80 37.64 8.12 0.70
C VAL A 80 38.06 8.81 2.00
N HIS A 81 39.28 9.37 2.04
CA HIS A 81 39.74 10.13 3.20
C HIS A 81 38.96 11.43 3.37
N GLY A 82 38.69 12.15 2.27
CA GLY A 82 37.91 13.38 2.31
C GLY A 82 36.51 13.17 2.86
N VAL A 83 35.84 12.08 2.49
CA VAL A 83 34.51 11.74 3.02
C VAL A 83 34.59 11.28 4.48
N ALA A 84 35.50 10.37 4.82
CA ALA A 84 35.59 9.77 6.15
C ALA A 84 35.95 10.81 7.23
N ILE A 85 36.90 11.69 6.92
CA ILE A 85 37.45 12.72 7.83
C ILE A 85 36.56 13.97 7.86
N ASN A 86 36.08 14.44 6.71
CA ASN A 86 35.21 15.62 6.64
C ASN A 86 33.75 15.30 6.93
N SER A 87 33.44 14.24 7.69
CA SER A 87 32.08 13.90 8.14
C SER A 87 32.05 13.79 9.65
N SER A 88 30.96 14.26 10.26
CA SER A 88 30.81 14.21 11.71
C SER A 88 31.01 12.77 12.23
N TYR A 89 31.68 12.62 13.37
CA TYR A 89 31.92 11.32 14.02
C TYR A 89 30.63 10.73 14.61
N THR A 90 29.63 11.59 14.83
CA THR A 90 28.26 11.19 15.17
C THR A 90 27.51 10.56 13.99
N SER A 91 27.94 10.85 12.75
CA SER A 91 27.35 10.26 11.56
C SER A 91 27.94 8.86 11.32
N ARG A 92 27.09 7.83 11.39
CA ARG A 92 27.49 6.42 11.31
C ARG A 92 26.48 5.61 10.51
N VAL A 93 26.98 4.60 9.79
CA VAL A 93 26.17 3.61 9.09
C VAL A 93 26.30 2.29 9.85
N ILE A 94 25.22 1.85 10.48
CA ILE A 94 25.17 0.57 11.21
C ILE A 94 24.63 -0.49 10.28
N ILE A 95 25.35 -1.61 10.16
CA ILE A 95 24.90 -2.76 9.40
C ILE A 95 24.10 -3.63 10.36
N PRO A 96 22.86 -4.01 10.04
CA PRO A 96 22.06 -4.87 10.89
C PRO A 96 22.64 -6.29 10.94
N ASP A 97 22.50 -6.94 12.10
CA ASP A 97 22.95 -8.32 12.31
C ASP A 97 22.10 -9.34 11.53
N LYS A 98 20.86 -8.97 11.19
CA LYS A 98 19.93 -9.84 10.47
C LYS A 98 20.07 -9.70 8.95
N PRO A 99 20.21 -10.81 8.21
CA PRO A 99 20.25 -10.78 6.76
C PRO A 99 18.91 -10.28 6.19
N GLY A 100 18.95 -9.24 5.37
CA GLY A 100 17.79 -8.66 4.68
C GLY A 100 17.30 -7.33 5.26
N GLU A 101 17.74 -6.92 6.44
CA GLU A 101 17.45 -5.58 6.97
C GLU A 101 18.35 -4.51 6.31
N LEU A 102 17.80 -3.31 6.13
CA LEU A 102 18.56 -2.20 5.54
C LEU A 102 19.50 -1.56 6.58
N PRO A 103 20.73 -1.14 6.18
CA PRO A 103 21.63 -0.37 7.03
C PRO A 103 20.97 0.86 7.66
N GLN A 104 21.13 1.02 8.97
CA GLN A 104 20.63 2.17 9.72
C GLN A 104 21.61 3.35 9.60
N GLN A 105 21.09 4.56 9.36
CA GLN A 105 21.86 5.79 9.31
C GLN A 105 21.62 6.61 10.59
N LEU A 106 22.67 6.81 11.38
CA LEU A 106 22.64 7.69 12.56
C LEU A 106 23.33 9.00 12.24
N GLY A 107 22.76 10.13 12.65
CA GLY A 107 23.31 11.46 12.38
C GLY A 107 22.81 12.07 11.07
N ASN A 108 23.65 12.85 10.38
CA ASN A 108 23.23 13.55 9.16
C ASN A 108 23.12 12.56 7.99
N LYS A 109 21.91 12.43 7.42
CA LYS A 109 21.63 11.48 6.32
C LYS A 109 22.50 11.71 5.08
N THR A 110 22.84 12.96 4.76
CA THR A 110 23.73 13.30 3.63
C THR A 110 25.12 12.72 3.87
N GLU A 111 25.67 12.87 5.08
CA GLU A 111 26.97 12.32 5.43
C GLU A 111 26.94 10.79 5.47
N CYS A 112 25.87 10.21 6.01
CA CYS A 112 25.68 8.76 6.03
C CYS A 112 25.56 8.17 4.63
N ALA A 113 25.02 8.90 3.65
CA ALA A 113 25.02 8.49 2.25
C ALA A 113 26.44 8.41 1.70
N LEU A 114 27.27 9.40 2.00
CA LEU A 114 28.67 9.45 1.56
C LEU A 114 29.50 8.35 2.25
N LEU A 115 29.34 8.15 3.56
CA LEU A 115 29.99 7.06 4.31
C LEU A 115 29.55 5.69 3.81
N GLY A 116 28.26 5.53 3.50
CA GLY A 116 27.73 4.33 2.86
C GLY A 116 28.36 4.09 1.49
N PHE A 117 28.65 5.14 0.73
CA PHE A 117 29.36 5.03 -0.54
C PHE A 117 30.85 4.68 -0.38
N VAL A 118 31.53 5.16 0.67
CA VAL A 118 32.89 4.71 1.01
C VAL A 118 32.91 3.20 1.29
N ARG A 119 31.91 2.68 1.99
CA ARG A 119 31.76 1.22 2.17
C ARG A 119 31.46 0.50 0.87
N HIS A 120 30.63 1.06 -0.01
CA HIS A 120 30.38 0.51 -1.35
C HIS A 120 31.66 0.41 -2.19
N LEU A 121 32.58 1.37 -2.06
CA LEU A 121 33.90 1.31 -2.68
C LEU A 121 34.78 0.16 -2.14
N GLY A 122 34.40 -0.46 -1.02
CA GLY A 122 35.11 -1.57 -0.37
C GLY A 122 36.04 -1.15 0.76
N VAL A 123 35.87 0.07 1.30
CA VAL A 123 36.72 0.59 2.39
C VAL A 123 35.91 0.76 3.67
N ASN A 124 36.47 0.31 4.79
CA ASN A 124 35.93 0.59 6.11
C ASN A 124 36.34 2.00 6.55
N TYR A 125 35.38 2.92 6.67
CA TYR A 125 35.70 4.30 7.03
C TYR A 125 36.07 4.44 8.52
N GLU A 126 35.66 3.49 9.36
CA GLU A 126 36.05 3.41 10.77
C GLU A 126 37.58 3.31 10.93
N ASP A 127 38.26 2.46 10.16
CA ASP A 127 39.73 2.30 10.19
C ASP A 127 40.48 3.59 9.84
N ILE A 128 39.84 4.47 9.05
CA ILE A 128 40.38 5.80 8.73
C ILE A 128 40.15 6.73 9.91
N ARG A 129 38.96 6.71 10.51
CA ARG A 129 38.63 7.52 11.68
C ARG A 129 39.43 7.15 12.93
N GLU A 130 39.89 5.90 13.05
CA GLU A 130 40.83 5.48 14.10
C GLU A 130 42.23 6.07 13.91
N ARG A 131 42.70 6.15 12.65
CA ARG A 131 44.01 6.74 12.32
C ARG A 131 44.01 8.26 12.42
N TRP A 132 42.89 8.90 12.11
CA TRP A 132 42.67 10.33 12.29
C TRP A 132 41.54 10.54 13.29
N PRO A 133 41.77 10.44 14.61
CA PRO A 133 40.72 10.62 15.62
C PRO A 133 40.29 12.10 15.70
N GLN A 134 39.13 12.38 16.31
CA GLN A 134 38.54 13.72 16.33
C GLN A 134 39.48 14.77 16.97
N GLU A 135 40.28 14.36 17.94
CA GLU A 135 41.25 15.19 18.66
C GLU A 135 42.47 15.55 17.78
N SER A 136 42.70 14.82 16.69
CA SER A 136 43.80 15.07 15.74
C SER A 136 43.46 16.13 14.69
N LEU A 137 42.18 16.52 14.58
CA LEU A 137 41.71 17.52 13.63
C LEU A 137 42.17 18.91 14.07
N VAL A 138 42.81 19.66 13.17
CA VAL A 138 43.36 20.98 13.47
C VAL A 138 42.26 22.02 13.60
N LYS A 139 41.31 22.02 12.66
CA LYS A 139 40.17 22.94 12.63
C LYS A 139 39.03 22.30 11.85
N VAL A 140 37.81 22.45 12.37
CA VAL A 140 36.58 22.03 11.68
C VAL A 140 35.69 23.25 11.50
N PHE A 141 35.42 23.58 10.24
CA PHE A 141 34.44 24.57 9.87
C PHE A 141 33.11 23.87 9.59
N THR A 142 32.18 23.98 10.54
CA THR A 142 30.87 23.31 10.54
C THR A 142 29.99 23.74 9.37
N PHE A 143 28.91 23.04 9.05
CA PHE A 143 28.03 23.51 7.97
C PHE A 143 27.42 24.89 8.29
N ASN A 144 27.49 25.85 7.36
CA ASN A 144 26.81 27.14 7.48
C ASN A 144 25.96 27.39 6.22
N SER A 145 24.69 27.79 6.42
CA SER A 145 23.69 27.96 5.36
C SER A 145 24.05 29.03 4.32
N LEU A 146 24.87 30.03 4.67
CA LEU A 146 25.35 31.04 3.72
C LEU A 146 26.39 30.44 2.76
N ARG A 147 27.35 29.66 3.27
CA ARG A 147 28.39 29.00 2.46
C ARG A 147 27.95 27.69 1.80
N LYS A 148 26.95 27.02 2.38
CA LYS A 148 26.47 25.69 2.00
C LYS A 148 27.56 24.61 1.90
N SER A 149 28.61 24.73 2.71
CA SER A 149 29.73 23.80 2.76
C SER A 149 30.22 23.59 4.19
N MET A 150 31.00 22.52 4.38
CA MET A 150 31.73 22.15 5.59
C MET A 150 33.17 21.80 5.19
N SER A 151 34.14 22.22 6.00
CA SER A 151 35.55 21.96 5.75
C SER A 151 36.27 21.46 6.99
N THR A 152 37.17 20.50 6.83
CA THR A 152 37.99 19.96 7.92
C THR A 152 39.46 20.04 7.53
N VAL A 153 40.28 20.56 8.45
CA VAL A 153 41.72 20.70 8.32
C VAL A 153 42.42 19.64 9.15
N ILE A 154 43.32 18.88 8.52
CA ILE A 154 44.18 17.91 9.18
C ILE A 154 45.65 18.22 8.93
N LYS A 155 46.52 17.73 9.82
CA LYS A 155 47.95 17.58 9.50
C LYS A 155 48.08 16.61 8.33
N ASN A 156 49.08 16.83 7.48
CA ASN A 156 49.15 16.27 6.13
C ASN A 156 48.69 14.80 6.03
N LEU A 157 47.97 14.50 4.95
CA LEU A 157 47.48 13.15 4.66
C LEU A 157 48.62 12.15 4.42
N GLU A 158 49.74 12.63 3.88
CA GLU A 158 50.95 11.85 3.62
C GLU A 158 51.98 12.09 4.74
N PRO A 159 52.35 11.07 5.53
CA PRO A 159 53.25 11.21 6.70
C PRO A 159 54.62 11.81 6.35
N ASP A 160 55.11 11.53 5.13
CA ASP A 160 56.46 11.89 4.69
C ASP A 160 56.59 13.35 4.23
N ARG A 161 55.48 14.11 4.20
CA ARG A 161 55.46 15.49 3.73
C ARG A 161 54.91 16.42 4.82
N PRO A 162 55.67 17.44 5.27
CA PRO A 162 55.16 18.40 6.22
C PRO A 162 54.18 19.37 5.54
N GLY A 163 52.98 19.50 6.11
CA GLY A 163 51.92 20.36 5.58
C GLY A 163 50.56 20.11 6.21
N TYR A 164 49.53 20.71 5.62
CA TYR A 164 48.14 20.56 6.00
C TYR A 164 47.31 20.10 4.81
N THR A 165 46.26 19.32 5.06
CA THR A 165 45.26 19.00 4.05
C THR A 165 43.91 19.51 4.51
N VAL A 166 43.24 20.28 3.67
CA VAL A 166 41.89 20.77 3.85
C VAL A 166 40.98 19.91 2.99
N PHE A 167 39.94 19.33 3.58
CA PHE A 167 38.86 18.69 2.85
C PHE A 167 37.61 19.53 2.94
N THR A 168 36.88 19.67 1.83
CA THR A 168 35.64 20.45 1.76
C THR A 168 34.56 19.62 1.08
N LYS A 169 33.34 19.67 1.64
CA LYS A 169 32.14 19.10 1.05
C LYS A 169 30.98 20.08 1.16
N GLY A 170 30.07 20.07 0.20
CA GLY A 170 28.93 21.00 0.21
C GLY A 170 28.10 20.90 -1.05
N ALA A 171 27.20 21.87 -1.24
CA ALA A 171 26.45 22.01 -2.48
C ALA A 171 27.43 22.13 -3.67
N SER A 172 27.26 21.30 -4.69
CA SER A 172 28.23 21.17 -5.79
C SER A 172 28.56 22.50 -6.44
N GLU A 173 27.54 23.31 -6.76
CA GLU A 173 27.69 24.62 -7.38
C GLU A 173 28.46 25.63 -6.50
N MET A 174 28.43 25.46 -5.18
CA MET A 174 29.15 26.34 -4.24
C MET A 174 30.60 25.89 -4.07
N VAL A 175 30.84 24.58 -3.98
CA VAL A 175 32.20 24.03 -3.87
C VAL A 175 32.99 24.25 -5.15
N LEU A 176 32.37 24.07 -6.33
CA LEU A 176 33.02 24.27 -7.62
C LEU A 176 33.54 25.71 -7.80
N LYS A 177 32.79 26.72 -7.35
CA LYS A 177 33.21 28.14 -7.41
C LYS A 177 34.48 28.43 -6.60
N LYS A 178 34.79 27.59 -5.60
CA LYS A 178 35.99 27.69 -4.77
C LYS A 178 37.14 26.83 -5.30
N CYS A 179 36.93 26.09 -6.39
CA CYS A 179 37.95 25.21 -6.96
C CYS A 179 38.69 25.90 -8.11
N SER A 180 40.02 25.93 -8.02
CA SER A 180 40.90 26.40 -9.10
C SER A 180 41.47 25.23 -9.92
N PHE A 181 41.34 24.00 -9.41
CA PHE A 181 41.78 22.78 -10.07
C PHE A 181 40.72 21.67 -10.02
N ILE A 182 40.83 20.67 -10.90
CA ILE A 182 40.01 19.46 -10.93
C ILE A 182 40.90 18.25 -11.23
N LEU A 183 40.63 17.11 -10.58
CA LEU A 183 41.35 15.87 -10.88
C LEU A 183 40.90 15.28 -12.22
N ASP A 184 41.87 15.00 -13.09
CA ASP A 184 41.64 14.28 -14.35
C ASP A 184 41.52 12.76 -14.15
N ALA A 185 41.36 11.99 -15.23
CA ALA A 185 41.30 10.53 -15.17
C ALA A 185 42.56 9.86 -14.59
N ASN A 186 43.72 10.54 -14.66
CA ASN A 186 44.99 10.07 -14.10
C ASN A 186 45.17 10.47 -12.62
N GLY A 187 44.23 11.22 -12.05
CA GLY A 187 44.30 11.73 -10.68
C GLY A 187 45.31 12.87 -10.51
N GLU A 188 45.63 13.57 -11.60
CA GLU A 188 46.48 14.76 -11.58
C GLU A 188 45.61 16.03 -11.61
N PRO A 189 45.98 17.09 -10.86
CA PRO A 189 45.24 18.35 -10.86
C PRO A 189 45.43 19.10 -12.18
N LYS A 190 44.34 19.35 -12.91
CA LYS A 190 44.29 20.24 -14.08
C LYS A 190 43.71 21.60 -13.72
N PRO A 191 44.17 22.71 -14.33
CA PRO A 191 43.56 24.02 -14.16
C PRO A 191 42.07 24.00 -14.50
N PHE A 192 41.25 24.53 -13.59
CA PHE A 192 39.81 24.50 -13.68
C PHE A 192 39.26 25.89 -14.02
N SER A 193 39.32 26.22 -15.32
CA SER A 193 38.83 27.49 -15.84
C SER A 193 37.32 27.68 -15.59
N LYS A 194 36.88 28.94 -15.56
CA LYS A 194 35.47 29.29 -15.38
C LYS A 194 34.56 28.67 -16.46
N SER A 195 35.03 28.58 -17.70
CA SER A 195 34.29 27.91 -18.79
C SER A 195 34.12 26.40 -18.54
N HIS A 196 35.13 25.73 -18.00
CA HIS A 196 35.01 24.31 -17.61
C HIS A 196 34.08 24.14 -16.40
N GLN A 197 34.12 25.06 -15.43
CA GLN A 197 33.18 25.05 -14.30
C GLN A 197 31.74 25.15 -14.80
N ASP A 198 31.44 26.13 -15.65
CA ASP A 198 30.09 26.36 -16.19
C ASP A 198 29.60 25.15 -17.03
N ASN A 199 30.49 24.53 -17.83
CA ASN A 199 30.16 23.29 -18.54
C ASN A 199 29.83 22.15 -17.58
N LEU A 200 30.59 21.99 -16.49
CA LEU A 200 30.33 20.93 -15.50
C LEU A 200 29.02 21.17 -14.73
N VAL A 201 28.70 22.43 -14.43
CA VAL A 201 27.40 22.78 -13.86
C VAL A 201 26.26 22.35 -14.79
N ARG A 202 26.31 22.75 -16.07
CA ARG A 202 25.26 22.43 -17.04
C ARG A 202 25.16 20.94 -17.36
N ASP A 203 26.29 20.32 -17.67
CA ASP A 203 26.31 18.98 -18.28
C ASP A 203 26.24 17.85 -17.24
N VAL A 204 26.55 18.15 -15.97
CA VAL A 204 26.53 17.17 -14.86
C VAL A 204 25.59 17.59 -13.73
N ILE A 205 25.76 18.76 -13.12
CA ILE A 205 24.98 19.15 -11.93
C ILE A 205 23.50 19.36 -12.27
N GLU A 206 23.20 20.13 -13.33
CA GLU A 206 21.82 20.38 -13.75
C GLU A 206 21.14 19.09 -14.22
N ARG A 207 21.87 18.18 -14.88
CA ARG A 207 21.35 16.85 -15.24
C ARG A 207 20.99 16.02 -14.00
N MET A 208 21.92 15.87 -13.05
CA MET A 208 21.66 15.18 -11.78
C MET A 208 20.47 15.81 -11.02
N ALA A 209 20.40 17.14 -11.00
CA ALA A 209 19.31 17.87 -10.34
C ALA A 209 17.97 17.67 -11.06
N SER A 210 17.96 17.56 -12.39
CA SER A 210 16.76 17.27 -13.18
C SER A 210 16.21 15.86 -12.92
N ASP A 211 17.10 14.91 -12.61
CA ASP A 211 16.74 13.57 -12.13
C ASP A 211 16.26 13.58 -10.65
N GLY A 212 16.22 14.75 -10.00
CA GLY A 212 15.77 14.91 -8.62
C GLY A 212 16.83 14.61 -7.56
N LEU A 213 18.09 14.41 -7.97
CA LEU A 213 19.20 14.12 -7.07
C LEU A 213 19.68 15.39 -6.38
N ARG A 214 20.12 15.26 -5.12
CA ARG A 214 20.87 16.29 -4.42
C ARG A 214 22.35 16.12 -4.75
N THR A 215 22.95 17.13 -5.38
CA THR A 215 24.36 17.08 -5.78
C THR A 215 25.28 17.60 -4.69
N ILE A 216 26.30 16.82 -4.34
CA ILE A 216 27.32 17.17 -3.34
C ILE A 216 28.69 17.21 -4.03
N GLY A 217 29.38 18.35 -3.93
CA GLY A 217 30.75 18.51 -4.42
C GLY A 217 31.74 18.19 -3.31
N ILE A 218 32.82 17.48 -3.66
CA ILE A 218 33.89 17.12 -2.73
C ILE A 218 35.21 17.60 -3.31
N ALA A 219 35.97 18.33 -2.49
CA ALA A 219 37.21 18.98 -2.88
C ALA A 219 38.26 18.88 -1.78
N TYR A 220 39.52 19.09 -2.15
CA TYR A 220 40.62 19.16 -1.20
C TYR A 220 41.64 20.24 -1.58
N LYS A 221 42.47 20.64 -0.63
CA LYS A 221 43.66 21.47 -0.85
C LYS A 221 44.77 20.95 0.03
N THR A 222 45.96 20.79 -0.53
CA THR A 222 47.17 20.46 0.25
C THR A 222 48.05 21.70 0.31
N VAL A 223 48.40 22.09 1.53
CA VAL A 223 49.22 23.26 1.83
C VAL A 223 50.56 22.73 2.36
N GLY A 224 51.58 22.70 1.51
CA GLY A 224 52.91 22.18 1.85
C GLY A 224 53.86 23.26 2.39
N LEU A 225 54.83 22.85 3.21
CA LEU A 225 55.95 23.72 3.63
C LEU A 225 57.08 23.80 2.57
N PHE A 226 57.07 22.92 1.55
CA PHE A 226 58.15 22.78 0.56
C PHE A 226 57.67 22.57 -0.90
N SER A 227 56.42 22.88 -1.22
CA SER A 227 55.94 22.80 -2.61
C SER A 227 56.15 24.13 -3.32
N ASN A 228 56.70 24.08 -4.54
CA ASN A 228 56.84 25.22 -5.46
C ASN A 228 55.50 25.87 -5.90
N GLU A 229 54.37 25.54 -5.28
CA GLU A 229 53.03 25.98 -5.71
C GLU A 229 52.43 27.11 -4.86
N VAL A 230 52.89 27.34 -3.63
CA VAL A 230 52.75 28.64 -2.92
C VAL A 230 53.86 28.64 -1.86
N PRO A 231 54.84 29.55 -1.90
CA PRO A 231 55.83 29.62 -0.84
C PRO A 231 55.14 30.10 0.44
N LEU A 232 54.82 29.18 1.35
CA LEU A 232 54.69 29.57 2.74
C LEU A 232 56.07 30.07 3.17
N ASN A 233 56.14 31.35 3.54
CA ASN A 233 57.30 31.90 4.21
C ASN A 233 57.64 30.96 5.39
N ARG A 234 58.86 30.43 5.36
CA ARG A 234 59.41 29.47 6.32
C ARG A 234 58.91 29.78 7.73
N GLY A 235 58.02 28.95 8.27
CA GLY A 235 57.59 28.99 9.67
C GLY A 235 56.27 29.70 10.00
N GLN A 236 55.53 30.29 9.05
CA GLN A 236 54.18 30.78 9.34
C GLN A 236 53.16 29.63 9.20
N ILE A 237 52.57 29.23 10.32
CA ILE A 237 51.38 28.39 10.35
C ILE A 237 50.25 29.21 9.69
N PRO A 238 49.48 28.67 8.71
CA PRO A 238 48.32 29.36 8.17
C PRO A 238 47.42 29.82 9.30
N ASP A 239 46.91 31.05 9.25
CA ASP A 239 45.88 31.49 10.18
C ASP A 239 44.63 30.63 9.94
N PHE A 240 44.38 29.68 10.84
CA PHE A 240 43.25 28.76 10.74
C PHE A 240 41.91 29.40 11.10
N ASP A 241 41.91 30.68 11.49
CA ASP A 241 40.69 31.46 11.71
C ASP A 241 40.26 32.24 10.45
N ASP A 242 41.18 32.49 9.49
CA ASP A 242 40.85 33.06 8.18
C ASP A 242 40.34 31.99 7.21
N GLU A 243 39.04 31.68 7.34
CA GLU A 243 38.37 30.66 6.54
C GLU A 243 38.47 30.88 5.03
N ASP A 244 38.31 32.11 4.56
CA ASP A 244 38.20 32.39 3.12
C ASP A 244 39.51 32.06 2.40
N THR A 245 40.65 32.35 3.02
CA THR A 245 41.97 32.00 2.50
C THR A 245 42.22 30.47 2.51
N ILE A 246 41.75 29.78 3.56
CA ILE A 246 41.92 28.33 3.70
C ILE A 246 41.07 27.57 2.66
N VAL A 247 39.85 28.04 2.42
CA VAL A 247 38.85 27.37 1.56
C VAL A 247 38.84 27.94 0.12
N ALA A 248 39.82 28.76 -0.25
CA ALA A 248 40.08 29.20 -1.63
C ALA A 248 41.04 28.25 -2.38
N ASP A 249 41.03 28.30 -3.71
CA ASP A 249 41.93 27.53 -4.60
C ASP A 249 41.93 26.01 -4.35
N LEU A 250 40.73 25.45 -4.17
CA LEU A 250 40.57 24.01 -3.94
C LEU A 250 40.77 23.21 -5.24
N THR A 251 41.02 21.92 -5.09
CA THR A 251 41.00 20.93 -6.17
C THR A 251 39.74 20.08 -6.05
N CYS A 252 38.88 20.11 -7.06
CA CYS A 252 37.69 19.28 -7.12
C CYS A 252 38.06 17.80 -7.32
N ILE A 253 37.61 16.94 -6.41
CA ILE A 253 37.81 15.48 -6.49
C ILE A 253 36.71 14.86 -7.34
N GLY A 254 35.47 15.27 -7.10
CA GLY A 254 34.31 14.76 -7.81
C GLY A 254 33.00 15.30 -7.26
N ILE A 255 31.92 14.93 -7.95
CA ILE A 255 30.54 15.28 -7.62
C ILE A 255 29.76 14.00 -7.44
N VAL A 256 28.92 13.93 -6.41
CA VAL A 256 28.02 12.80 -6.20
C VAL A 256 26.58 13.26 -6.15
N GLY A 257 25.69 12.53 -6.82
CA GLY A 257 24.24 12.69 -6.76
C GLY A 257 23.68 11.73 -5.72
N ILE A 258 23.03 12.27 -4.69
CA ILE A 258 22.37 11.48 -3.66
C ILE A 258 20.85 11.61 -3.75
N GLU A 259 20.15 10.52 -3.51
CA GLU A 259 18.69 10.50 -3.36
C GLU A 259 18.25 9.57 -2.24
N ASP A 260 17.00 9.75 -1.84
CA ASP A 260 16.28 8.78 -1.01
C ASP A 260 15.56 7.80 -1.94
N PRO A 261 16.07 6.56 -2.10
CA PRO A 261 15.59 5.65 -3.12
C PRO A 261 14.18 5.14 -2.79
N VAL A 262 13.43 4.87 -3.85
CA VAL A 262 12.11 4.22 -3.78
C VAL A 262 12.28 2.79 -3.31
N ARG A 263 11.36 2.33 -2.45
CA ARG A 263 11.36 0.92 -2.01
C ARG A 263 11.07 0.00 -3.22
N PRO A 264 11.80 -1.12 -3.42
CA PRO A 264 11.67 -1.96 -4.60
C PRO A 264 10.23 -2.45 -4.90
N GLU A 265 9.45 -2.67 -3.86
CA GLU A 265 8.09 -3.20 -3.91
C GLU A 265 7.00 -2.14 -4.22
N VAL A 266 7.29 -0.86 -3.94
CA VAL A 266 6.34 0.26 -4.09
C VAL A 266 5.78 0.40 -5.52
N PRO A 267 6.61 0.37 -6.59
CA PRO A 267 6.07 0.50 -7.95
C PRO A 267 5.07 -0.60 -8.31
N ALA A 268 5.30 -1.84 -7.86
CA ALA A 268 4.38 -2.95 -8.09
C ALA A 268 3.08 -2.78 -7.28
N ALA A 269 3.19 -2.35 -6.02
CA ALA A 269 2.05 -2.11 -5.15
C ALA A 269 1.16 -0.96 -5.67
N ILE A 270 1.75 0.14 -6.14
CA ILE A 270 1.01 1.26 -6.75
C ILE A 270 0.27 0.81 -8.00
N ARG A 271 0.89 -0.02 -8.86
CA ARG A 271 0.20 -0.60 -10.03
C ARG A 271 -0.99 -1.47 -9.62
N LYS A 272 -0.87 -2.26 -8.54
CA LYS A 272 -2.00 -3.04 -8.00
C LYS A 272 -3.13 -2.12 -7.53
N CYS A 273 -2.83 -1.07 -6.77
CA CYS A 273 -3.83 -0.07 -6.34
C CYS A 273 -4.53 0.60 -7.53
N GLN A 274 -3.77 1.07 -8.51
CA GLN A 274 -4.32 1.72 -9.71
C GLN A 274 -5.21 0.77 -10.51
N ARG A 275 -4.81 -0.50 -10.69
CA ARG A 275 -5.63 -1.53 -11.35
C ARG A 275 -6.94 -1.77 -10.59
N ALA A 276 -6.91 -1.68 -9.26
CA ALA A 276 -8.08 -1.78 -8.40
C ALA A 276 -8.99 -0.55 -8.41
N GLY A 277 -8.70 0.46 -9.23
CA GLY A 277 -9.47 1.70 -9.34
C GLY A 277 -9.14 2.75 -8.27
N ILE A 278 -8.00 2.61 -7.58
CA ILE A 278 -7.56 3.53 -6.52
C ILE A 278 -6.55 4.52 -7.08
N THR A 279 -6.82 5.81 -6.94
CA THR A 279 -5.90 6.86 -7.39
C THR A 279 -4.90 7.20 -6.29
N VAL A 280 -3.64 6.84 -6.50
CA VAL A 280 -2.54 7.19 -5.59
C VAL A 280 -2.03 8.60 -5.93
N ARG A 281 -1.88 9.45 -4.92
CA ARG A 281 -1.36 10.81 -5.00
C ARG A 281 -0.20 10.97 -4.03
N MET A 282 0.86 11.64 -4.46
CA MET A 282 1.98 11.99 -3.59
C MET A 282 1.76 13.38 -3.00
N VAL A 283 1.90 13.51 -1.68
CA VAL A 283 1.81 14.79 -0.97
C VAL A 283 3.03 14.95 -0.09
N THR A 284 3.94 15.87 -0.42
CA THR A 284 5.25 15.96 0.23
C THR A 284 5.74 17.39 0.43
N GLY A 285 6.54 17.60 1.46
CA GLY A 285 7.27 18.85 1.71
C GLY A 285 8.49 19.05 0.80
N ASP A 286 8.87 18.04 0.01
CA ASP A 286 10.03 18.09 -0.87
C ASP A 286 9.85 19.03 -2.07
N ASN A 287 10.95 19.36 -2.74
CA ASN A 287 10.97 20.15 -3.96
C ASN A 287 10.20 19.46 -5.10
N VAL A 288 9.55 20.24 -5.96
CA VAL A 288 8.76 19.78 -7.10
C VAL A 288 9.52 18.87 -8.05
N ASN A 289 10.80 19.14 -8.33
CA ASN A 289 11.59 18.30 -9.24
C ASN A 289 11.87 16.92 -8.64
N THR A 290 12.25 16.85 -7.37
CA THR A 290 12.44 15.59 -6.63
C THR A 290 11.12 14.83 -6.55
N ALA A 291 10.03 15.50 -6.16
CA ALA A 291 8.71 14.87 -6.07
C ALA A 291 8.24 14.31 -7.43
N ARG A 292 8.45 15.04 -8.52
CA ARG A 292 8.13 14.60 -9.88
C ARG A 292 8.95 13.37 -10.29
N SER A 293 10.26 13.39 -10.04
CA SER A 293 11.15 12.25 -10.33
C SER A 293 10.73 10.99 -9.56
N ILE A 294 10.51 11.10 -8.24
CA ILE A 294 10.06 9.98 -7.41
C ILE A 294 8.67 9.50 -7.84
N ALA A 295 7.75 10.40 -8.18
CA ALA A 295 6.41 10.03 -8.65
C ALA A 295 6.46 9.27 -9.98
N ALA A 296 7.37 9.62 -10.88
CA ALA A 296 7.61 8.88 -12.12
C ALA A 296 8.19 7.48 -11.85
N LYS A 297 9.22 7.38 -10.99
CA LYS A 297 9.83 6.09 -10.58
C LYS A 297 8.81 5.16 -9.90
N CYS A 298 7.91 5.70 -9.08
CA CYS A 298 6.82 4.98 -8.42
C CYS A 298 5.69 4.57 -9.37
N GLY A 299 5.60 5.14 -10.57
CA GLY A 299 4.47 4.93 -11.50
C GLY A 299 3.19 5.68 -11.13
N ILE A 300 3.29 6.71 -10.29
CA ILE A 300 2.19 7.65 -9.99
C ILE A 300 1.94 8.56 -11.20
N LEU A 301 3.02 9.01 -11.84
CA LEU A 301 3.01 9.73 -13.12
C LEU A 301 3.54 8.79 -14.20
N LYS A 302 2.79 8.61 -15.29
CA LYS A 302 3.28 7.85 -16.46
C LYS A 302 3.77 8.81 -17.55
N PRO A 303 4.76 8.41 -18.36
CA PRO A 303 5.17 9.21 -19.51
C PRO A 303 3.98 9.45 -20.45
N GLY A 304 3.69 10.71 -20.77
CA GLY A 304 2.56 11.11 -21.62
C GLY A 304 1.27 11.43 -20.86
N ASP A 305 1.22 11.28 -19.54
CA ASP A 305 0.08 11.73 -18.74
C ASP A 305 0.06 13.26 -18.61
N ASN A 306 -1.11 13.87 -18.80
CA ASN A 306 -1.32 15.32 -18.59
C ASN A 306 -1.75 15.65 -17.14
N TYR A 307 -1.32 14.85 -16.16
CA TYR A 307 -1.66 15.08 -14.76
C TYR A 307 -0.89 16.27 -14.17
N ILE A 308 -1.52 16.93 -13.19
CA ILE A 308 -1.00 18.17 -12.62
C ILE A 308 -0.05 17.85 -11.45
N VAL A 309 1.08 18.54 -11.44
CA VAL A 309 2.04 18.62 -10.34
C VAL A 309 2.04 20.08 -9.85
N LEU A 310 1.68 20.32 -8.58
CA LEU A 310 1.60 21.68 -8.01
C LEU A 310 2.54 21.82 -6.82
N GLU A 311 3.02 23.04 -6.58
CA GLU A 311 3.57 23.44 -5.29
C GLU A 311 2.46 23.90 -4.34
N GLY A 312 2.66 23.76 -3.02
CA GLY A 312 1.68 24.16 -1.99
C GLY A 312 1.20 25.61 -2.12
N LYS A 313 2.09 26.54 -2.48
CA LYS A 313 1.73 27.95 -2.72
C LYS A 313 0.76 28.11 -3.89
N GLU A 314 1.01 27.41 -5.00
CA GLU A 314 0.17 27.45 -6.19
C GLU A 314 -1.17 26.75 -5.96
N PHE A 315 -1.15 25.62 -5.26
CA PHE A 315 -2.36 24.91 -4.84
C PHE A 315 -3.28 25.81 -4.01
N ASN A 316 -2.74 26.49 -2.99
CA ASN A 316 -3.52 27.44 -2.18
C ASN A 316 -4.10 28.59 -3.01
N ALA A 317 -3.32 29.13 -3.95
CA ALA A 317 -3.80 30.20 -4.83
C ALA A 317 -4.95 29.75 -5.74
N ARG A 318 -4.96 28.48 -6.18
CA ARG A 318 -6.00 27.92 -7.04
C ARG A 318 -7.28 27.54 -6.28
N VAL A 319 -7.17 27.09 -5.04
CA VAL A 319 -8.32 26.54 -4.27
C VAL A 319 -8.96 27.54 -3.31
N ARG A 320 -8.33 28.69 -3.08
CA ARG A 320 -8.86 29.74 -2.20
C ARG A 320 -9.45 30.90 -3.00
N ASP A 321 -10.52 31.50 -2.47
CA ASP A 321 -11.05 32.74 -3.02
C ASP A 321 -10.06 33.90 -2.77
N PRO A 322 -9.63 34.63 -3.81
CA PRO A 322 -8.74 35.78 -3.66
C PRO A 322 -9.26 36.88 -2.71
N ARG A 323 -10.58 37.00 -2.53
CA ARG A 323 -11.21 38.05 -1.70
C ARG A 323 -11.34 37.66 -0.23
N THR A 324 -11.66 36.40 0.06
CA THR A 324 -11.94 35.95 1.43
C THR A 324 -10.84 35.06 2.01
N ASN A 325 -9.90 34.62 1.17
CA ASN A 325 -8.83 33.67 1.48
C ASN A 325 -9.33 32.33 2.06
N ARG A 326 -10.62 32.03 1.90
CA ARG A 326 -11.25 30.77 2.30
C ARG A 326 -11.20 29.76 1.16
N VAL A 327 -11.08 28.49 1.52
CA VAL A 327 -11.12 27.38 0.57
C VAL A 327 -12.52 27.27 0.00
N ARG A 328 -12.61 27.18 -1.33
CA ARG A 328 -13.86 27.08 -2.08
C ARG A 328 -13.94 25.70 -2.75
N GLN A 329 -15.04 24.99 -2.54
CA GLN A 329 -15.18 23.61 -3.02
C GLN A 329 -15.23 23.53 -4.56
N ASP A 330 -15.88 24.49 -5.22
CA ASP A 330 -15.95 24.61 -6.68
C ASP A 330 -14.57 24.76 -7.33
N LEU A 331 -13.64 25.48 -6.67
CA LEU A 331 -12.27 25.62 -7.13
C LEU A 331 -11.43 24.38 -6.83
N MET A 332 -11.61 23.79 -5.64
CA MET A 332 -10.98 22.52 -5.28
C MET A 332 -11.32 21.42 -6.29
N ASP A 333 -12.60 21.33 -6.66
CA ASP A 333 -13.16 20.36 -7.60
C ASP A 333 -12.58 20.44 -9.01
N GLN A 334 -12.06 21.61 -9.42
CA GLN A 334 -11.34 21.76 -10.69
C GLN A 334 -9.91 21.23 -10.64
N VAL A 335 -9.31 21.12 -9.45
CA VAL A 335 -7.88 20.82 -9.27
C VAL A 335 -7.64 19.37 -8.87
N TRP A 336 -8.31 18.89 -7.81
CA TRP A 336 -7.99 17.60 -7.18
C TRP A 336 -8.13 16.36 -8.11
N PRO A 337 -9.04 16.30 -9.11
CA PRO A 337 -9.16 15.12 -9.97
C PRO A 337 -7.89 14.87 -10.81
N GLN A 338 -7.25 15.95 -11.28
CA GLN A 338 -6.04 15.89 -12.11
C GLN A 338 -4.74 15.99 -11.28
N LEU A 339 -4.81 16.46 -10.04
CA LEU A 339 -3.65 16.54 -9.15
C LEU A 339 -3.13 15.13 -8.80
N ARG A 340 -1.86 14.88 -9.07
CA ARG A 340 -1.16 13.63 -8.69
C ARG A 340 -0.02 13.86 -7.72
N VAL A 341 0.61 15.04 -7.77
CA VAL A 341 1.73 15.38 -6.89
C VAL A 341 1.51 16.79 -6.34
N LEU A 342 1.51 16.90 -5.01
CA LEU A 342 1.54 18.16 -4.29
C LEU A 342 2.89 18.27 -3.56
N ALA A 343 3.78 19.12 -4.07
CA ALA A 343 5.13 19.34 -3.55
C ALA A 343 5.20 20.59 -2.68
N ARG A 344 6.26 20.73 -1.87
CA ARG A 344 6.43 21.81 -0.88
C ARG A 344 5.15 22.08 -0.06
N SER A 345 4.43 21.01 0.29
CA SER A 345 3.17 21.11 1.02
C SER A 345 3.42 21.34 2.50
N SER A 346 2.71 22.29 3.11
CA SER A 346 2.60 22.40 4.57
C SER A 346 1.62 21.36 5.14
N PRO A 347 1.65 21.08 6.46
CA PRO A 347 0.64 20.24 7.12
C PRO A 347 -0.80 20.66 6.81
N GLN A 348 -1.04 21.97 6.75
CA GLN A 348 -2.36 22.53 6.45
C GLN A 348 -2.80 22.26 5.01
N ASP A 349 -1.85 22.23 4.07
CA ASP A 349 -2.14 21.92 2.66
C ASP A 349 -2.57 20.48 2.50
N LYS A 350 -1.90 19.56 3.22
CA LYS A 350 -2.28 18.14 3.26
C LYS A 350 -3.71 17.98 3.77
N TYR A 351 -4.02 18.61 4.90
CA TYR A 351 -5.38 18.61 5.48
C TYR A 351 -6.42 19.18 4.50
N THR A 352 -6.09 20.29 3.84
CA THR A 352 -7.00 20.98 2.91
C THR A 352 -7.31 20.14 1.69
N LEU A 353 -6.30 19.47 1.12
CA LEU A 353 -6.47 18.54 0.01
C LEU A 353 -7.35 17.35 0.41
N VAL A 354 -7.04 16.71 1.54
CA VAL A 354 -7.81 15.54 2.03
C VAL A 354 -9.27 15.91 2.29
N SER A 355 -9.50 17.02 3.00
CA SER A 355 -10.86 17.53 3.26
C SER A 355 -11.59 17.82 1.96
N GLY A 356 -10.93 18.49 1.01
CA GLY A 356 -11.51 18.84 -0.29
C GLY A 356 -11.92 17.64 -1.12
N ILE A 357 -11.17 16.53 -1.08
CA ILE A 357 -11.54 15.29 -1.77
C ILE A 357 -12.73 14.61 -1.09
N ILE A 358 -12.74 14.53 0.25
CA ILE A 358 -13.83 13.92 1.02
C ILE A 358 -15.16 14.68 0.80
N ASP A 359 -15.09 16.01 0.78
CA ASP A 359 -16.25 16.89 0.62
C ASP A 359 -16.68 17.07 -0.84
N SER A 360 -15.90 16.53 -1.80
CA SER A 360 -16.23 16.62 -3.23
C SER A 360 -17.45 15.80 -3.62
N HIS A 361 -18.26 16.39 -4.51
CA HIS A 361 -19.48 15.78 -5.05
C HIS A 361 -19.43 15.53 -6.56
N ILE A 362 -18.27 15.71 -7.21
CA ILE A 362 -18.11 15.46 -8.66
C ILE A 362 -18.44 14.01 -9.02
N SER A 363 -17.94 13.08 -8.19
CA SER A 363 -18.24 11.67 -8.32
C SER A 363 -19.57 11.36 -7.63
N THR A 364 -20.53 10.79 -8.36
CA THR A 364 -21.83 10.36 -7.81
C THR A 364 -21.69 9.36 -6.65
N ARG A 365 -20.56 8.65 -6.60
CA ARG A 365 -20.26 7.66 -5.57
C ARG A 365 -19.61 8.26 -4.33
N ARG A 366 -19.16 9.52 -4.39
CA ARG A 366 -18.25 10.19 -3.47
C ARG A 366 -16.94 9.42 -3.25
N GLU A 367 -15.90 10.16 -2.91
CA GLU A 367 -14.57 9.58 -2.68
C GLU A 367 -14.43 9.10 -1.24
N VAL A 368 -13.58 8.08 -1.05
CA VAL A 368 -13.14 7.59 0.26
C VAL A 368 -11.62 7.70 0.28
N VAL A 369 -11.11 8.50 1.21
CA VAL A 369 -9.71 8.93 1.19
C VAL A 369 -8.93 8.25 2.29
N ALA A 370 -7.92 7.48 1.89
CA ALA A 370 -6.89 6.98 2.78
C ALA A 370 -5.67 7.90 2.75
N VAL A 371 -5.02 8.12 3.90
CA VAL A 371 -3.81 8.95 4.02
C VAL A 371 -2.71 8.12 4.67
N THR A 372 -1.48 8.24 4.19
CA THR A 372 -0.30 7.64 4.85
C THR A 372 0.64 8.75 5.32
N GLY A 373 1.25 8.56 6.49
CA GLY A 373 2.23 9.50 7.03
C GLY A 373 3.10 8.90 8.12
N ASP A 374 4.26 9.50 8.35
CA ASP A 374 5.22 9.10 9.37
C ASP A 374 5.53 10.25 10.36
N GLY A 375 5.35 11.50 9.93
CA GLY A 375 5.70 12.69 10.71
C GLY A 375 4.56 13.27 11.54
N THR A 376 4.93 14.10 12.52
CA THR A 376 3.99 14.95 13.26
C THR A 376 3.19 15.89 12.34
N ASN A 377 3.80 16.26 11.21
CA ASN A 377 3.22 17.07 10.14
C ASN A 377 2.00 16.42 9.46
N ASP A 378 1.87 15.09 9.55
CA ASP A 378 0.79 14.35 8.91
C ASP A 378 -0.42 14.17 9.84
N GLY A 379 -0.26 14.41 11.15
CA GLY A 379 -1.29 14.18 12.17
C GLY A 379 -2.67 14.74 11.81
N PRO A 380 -2.81 16.03 11.44
CA PRO A 380 -4.11 16.59 11.08
C PRO A 380 -4.74 15.93 9.85
N ALA A 381 -3.95 15.58 8.84
CA ALA A 381 -4.44 14.94 7.62
C ALA A 381 -4.81 13.47 7.87
N LEU A 382 -4.01 12.75 8.65
CA LEU A 382 -4.29 11.39 9.11
C LEU A 382 -5.62 11.32 9.86
N LYS A 383 -5.84 12.25 10.79
CA LYS A 383 -7.07 12.25 11.60
C LYS A 383 -8.33 12.65 10.82
N LYS A 384 -8.17 13.41 9.73
CA LYS A 384 -9.26 13.86 8.87
C LYS A 384 -9.64 12.85 7.79
N ALA A 385 -8.71 11.98 7.41
CA ALA A 385 -8.93 10.93 6.42
C ALA A 385 -10.08 10.00 6.83
N ASP A 386 -10.71 9.32 5.86
CA ASP A 386 -11.63 8.23 6.21
C ASP A 386 -10.85 7.02 6.78
N VAL A 387 -9.57 6.85 6.38
CA VAL A 387 -8.61 5.90 6.98
C VAL A 387 -7.20 6.49 7.02
N GLY A 388 -6.62 6.65 8.20
CA GLY A 388 -5.23 7.04 8.40
C GLY A 388 -4.28 5.85 8.61
N PHE A 389 -3.17 5.82 7.88
CA PHE A 389 -2.06 4.87 8.04
C PHE A 389 -0.83 5.53 8.62
N ALA A 390 -0.29 4.97 9.71
CA ALA A 390 1.02 5.37 10.24
C ALA A 390 2.08 4.29 10.04
N MET A 391 3.32 4.73 9.86
CA MET A 391 4.49 3.86 9.84
C MET A 391 4.81 3.39 11.26
N GLY A 392 5.00 2.09 11.47
CA GLY A 392 5.26 1.48 12.77
C GLY A 392 6.69 1.67 13.26
N ILE A 393 7.67 1.66 12.35
CA ILE A 393 9.09 1.80 12.69
C ILE A 393 9.53 3.25 12.56
N ALA A 394 9.37 3.86 11.39
CA ALA A 394 9.79 5.23 11.10
C ALA A 394 8.83 6.30 11.65
N GLY A 395 7.58 5.93 11.95
CA GLY A 395 6.54 6.87 12.36
C GLY A 395 6.70 7.37 13.79
N THR A 396 6.51 8.67 13.95
CA THR A 396 6.42 9.36 15.25
C THR A 396 5.19 8.90 16.04
N ASP A 397 5.25 9.00 17.37
CA ASP A 397 4.14 8.59 18.24
C ASP A 397 2.87 9.40 17.98
N VAL A 398 3.01 10.69 17.65
CA VAL A 398 1.88 11.55 17.25
C VAL A 398 1.21 11.04 15.98
N ALA A 399 1.97 10.60 14.97
CA ALA A 399 1.42 10.03 13.75
C ALA A 399 0.69 8.71 14.03
N LYS A 400 1.30 7.83 14.84
CA LYS A 400 0.70 6.56 15.28
C LYS A 400 -0.60 6.79 16.03
N GLU A 401 -0.65 7.75 16.95
CA GLU A 401 -1.85 8.10 17.71
C GLU A 401 -2.96 8.72 16.86
N ALA A 402 -2.61 9.48 15.82
CA ALA A 402 -3.57 10.07 14.90
C ALA A 402 -4.14 9.06 13.87
N SER A 403 -3.47 7.93 13.65
CA SER A 403 -3.81 6.92 12.64
C SER A 403 -4.80 5.86 13.12
N ASP A 404 -5.49 5.23 12.17
CA ASP A 404 -6.43 4.13 12.43
C ASP A 404 -5.78 2.76 12.24
N ILE A 405 -4.77 2.66 11.38
CA ILE A 405 -4.01 1.44 11.09
C ILE A 405 -2.51 1.76 11.15
N ILE A 406 -1.74 0.94 11.88
CA ILE A 406 -0.29 1.04 11.97
C ILE A 406 0.34 -0.08 11.14
N LEU A 407 1.22 0.27 10.22
CA LEU A 407 2.00 -0.68 9.42
C LEU A 407 3.24 -1.11 10.22
N THR A 408 3.28 -2.33 10.72
CA THR A 408 4.38 -2.77 11.61
C THR A 408 5.71 -2.98 10.87
N ASP A 409 5.66 -3.15 9.56
CA ASP A 409 6.82 -3.42 8.68
C ASP A 409 7.23 -2.24 7.80
N ASP A 410 6.55 -1.10 7.92
CA ASP A 410 6.78 0.09 7.10
C ASP A 410 6.69 -0.16 5.59
N ASN A 411 5.88 -1.13 5.16
CA ASN A 411 5.77 -1.53 3.76
C ASN A 411 4.46 -1.08 3.11
N PHE A 412 4.56 -0.41 1.95
CA PHE A 412 3.39 -0.01 1.17
C PHE A 412 2.56 -1.21 0.66
N THR A 413 3.15 -2.40 0.52
CA THR A 413 2.38 -3.61 0.17
C THR A 413 1.33 -3.96 1.22
N SER A 414 1.56 -3.60 2.48
CA SER A 414 0.64 -3.84 3.59
C SER A 414 -0.66 -3.05 3.40
N ILE A 415 -0.61 -1.88 2.76
CA ILE A 415 -1.80 -1.10 2.37
C ILE A 415 -2.62 -1.84 1.30
N VAL A 416 -1.97 -2.47 0.32
CA VAL A 416 -2.65 -3.29 -0.69
C VAL A 416 -3.37 -4.45 -0.04
N LYS A 417 -2.73 -5.11 0.93
CA LYS A 417 -3.36 -6.18 1.73
C LYS A 417 -4.54 -5.66 2.56
N ALA A 418 -4.42 -4.47 3.16
CA ALA A 418 -5.53 -3.84 3.89
C ALA A 418 -6.75 -3.58 2.98
N VAL A 419 -6.54 -3.14 1.74
CA VAL A 419 -7.62 -3.01 0.73
C VAL A 419 -8.26 -4.38 0.43
N MET A 420 -7.45 -5.42 0.23
CA MET A 420 -7.96 -6.78 -0.01
C MET A 420 -8.83 -7.27 1.15
N TRP A 421 -8.34 -7.13 2.38
CA TRP A 421 -9.05 -7.50 3.59
C TRP A 421 -10.34 -6.70 3.75
N GLY A 422 -10.32 -5.38 3.55
CA GLY A 422 -11.52 -4.56 3.62
C GLY A 422 -12.58 -4.95 2.58
N ARG A 423 -12.18 -5.22 1.33
CA ARG A 423 -13.09 -5.71 0.29
C ARG A 423 -13.67 -7.08 0.63
N ASN A 424 -12.87 -7.95 1.23
CA ASN A 424 -13.31 -9.28 1.66
C ASN A 424 -14.32 -9.18 2.81
N VAL A 425 -14.07 -8.31 3.79
CA VAL A 425 -14.99 -8.06 4.91
C VAL A 425 -16.35 -7.60 4.41
N TYR A 426 -16.38 -6.62 3.50
CA TYR A 426 -17.63 -6.12 2.91
C TYR A 426 -18.41 -7.22 2.16
N ASP A 427 -17.71 -8.02 1.36
CA ASP A 427 -18.34 -9.13 0.62
C ASP A 427 -18.85 -10.21 1.58
N SER A 428 -18.11 -10.54 2.63
CA SER A 428 -18.55 -11.48 3.68
C SER A 428 -19.79 -10.99 4.42
N ILE A 429 -19.87 -9.70 4.74
CA ILE A 429 -21.08 -9.10 5.35
C ILE A 429 -22.26 -9.23 4.38
N SER A 430 -22.05 -8.93 3.10
CA SER A 430 -23.09 -9.01 2.08
C SER A 430 -23.58 -10.45 1.85
N LYS A 431 -22.69 -11.45 1.84
CA LYS A 431 -23.03 -12.88 1.75
C LYS A 431 -23.89 -13.32 2.94
N PHE A 432 -23.46 -12.95 4.16
CA PHE A 432 -24.21 -13.24 5.39
C PHE A 432 -25.60 -12.60 5.37
N LEU A 433 -25.72 -11.31 5.03
CA LEU A 433 -27.00 -10.62 4.94
C LEU A 433 -27.92 -11.25 3.88
N GLN A 434 -27.37 -11.72 2.75
CA GLN A 434 -28.17 -12.34 1.69
C GLN A 434 -28.82 -13.62 2.22
N PHE A 435 -28.04 -14.42 2.95
CA PHE A 435 -28.52 -15.64 3.58
C PHE A 435 -29.58 -15.34 4.66
N GLN A 436 -29.22 -14.50 5.63
CA GLN A 436 -30.05 -14.19 6.79
C GLN A 436 -31.41 -13.57 6.39
N LEU A 437 -31.41 -12.62 5.45
CA LEU A 437 -32.64 -11.98 4.97
C LEU A 437 -33.53 -12.96 4.19
N THR A 438 -32.94 -13.89 3.44
CA THR A 438 -33.72 -14.92 2.71
C THR A 438 -34.48 -15.82 3.69
N VAL A 439 -33.78 -16.32 4.72
CA VAL A 439 -34.39 -17.21 5.73
C VAL A 439 -35.44 -16.47 6.55
N ASN A 440 -35.15 -15.25 6.99
CA ASN A 440 -36.11 -14.43 7.73
C ASN A 440 -37.39 -14.15 6.92
N MET A 441 -37.25 -13.80 5.64
CA MET A 441 -38.39 -13.52 4.79
C MET A 441 -39.30 -14.75 4.63
N VAL A 442 -38.71 -15.93 4.40
CA VAL A 442 -39.48 -17.18 4.28
C VAL A 442 -40.12 -17.56 5.60
N ALA A 443 -39.38 -17.50 6.70
CA ALA A 443 -39.87 -17.87 8.03
C ALA A 443 -41.07 -17.01 8.46
N ILE A 444 -41.01 -15.69 8.25
CA ILE A 444 -42.10 -14.77 8.59
C ILE A 444 -43.35 -15.04 7.74
N ILE A 445 -43.18 -15.22 6.42
CA ILE A 445 -44.31 -15.47 5.52
C ILE A 445 -44.96 -16.84 5.83
N VAL A 446 -44.17 -17.88 6.09
CA VAL A 446 -44.68 -19.21 6.48
C VAL A 446 -45.43 -19.14 7.80
N ALA A 447 -44.90 -18.44 8.81
CA ALA A 447 -45.57 -18.27 10.10
C ALA A 447 -46.88 -17.49 9.95
N PHE A 448 -46.88 -16.41 9.18
CA PHE A 448 -48.07 -15.58 8.95
C PHE A 448 -49.17 -16.35 8.20
N VAL A 449 -48.83 -16.94 7.04
CA VAL A 449 -49.80 -17.70 6.23
C VAL A 449 -50.27 -18.95 6.96
N GLY A 450 -49.36 -19.62 7.68
CA GLY A 450 -49.69 -20.75 8.55
C GLY A 450 -50.70 -20.37 9.62
N ALA A 451 -50.51 -19.24 10.31
CA ALA A 451 -51.44 -18.76 11.34
C ALA A 451 -52.80 -18.31 10.77
N CYS A 452 -52.85 -17.80 9.54
CA CYS A 452 -54.10 -17.38 8.91
C CYS A 452 -54.94 -18.55 8.37
N LEU A 453 -54.29 -19.61 7.85
CA LEU A 453 -54.96 -20.69 7.13
C LEU A 453 -55.07 -21.98 7.94
N ILE A 454 -54.21 -22.18 8.93
CA ILE A 454 -54.11 -23.41 9.71
C ILE A 454 -54.31 -23.09 11.18
N THR A 455 -55.06 -23.92 11.90
CA THR A 455 -55.27 -23.79 13.35
C THR A 455 -54.01 -23.99 14.18
N ASP A 456 -52.95 -24.56 13.58
CA ASP A 456 -51.69 -24.91 14.23
C ASP A 456 -50.51 -24.43 13.38
N SER A 457 -49.54 -23.74 13.98
CA SER A 457 -48.36 -23.23 13.27
C SER A 457 -47.53 -24.40 12.69
N PRO A 458 -47.10 -24.33 11.41
CA PRO A 458 -46.32 -25.37 10.77
C PRO A 458 -44.91 -25.54 11.36
N LEU A 459 -44.42 -24.53 12.09
CA LEU A 459 -43.15 -24.55 12.81
C LEU A 459 -43.41 -24.26 14.29
N LYS A 460 -42.95 -25.15 15.18
CA LYS A 460 -43.07 -24.98 16.63
C LYS A 460 -41.97 -24.05 17.18
N ALA A 461 -42.16 -23.50 18.38
CA ALA A 461 -41.27 -22.50 18.97
C ALA A 461 -39.80 -22.98 19.09
N VAL A 462 -39.56 -24.22 19.55
CA VAL A 462 -38.21 -24.79 19.68
C VAL A 462 -37.54 -24.98 18.32
N GLN A 463 -38.29 -25.37 17.29
CA GLN A 463 -37.80 -25.51 15.93
C GLN A 463 -37.40 -24.16 15.33
N MET A 464 -38.15 -23.11 15.63
CA MET A 464 -37.81 -21.74 15.22
C MET A 464 -36.53 -21.23 15.90
N LEU A 465 -36.32 -21.56 17.18
CA LEU A 465 -35.06 -21.26 17.87
C LEU A 465 -33.85 -21.97 17.23
N TRP A 466 -34.03 -23.21 16.79
CA TRP A 466 -32.99 -23.95 16.05
C TRP A 466 -32.67 -23.30 14.70
N VAL A 467 -33.69 -22.91 13.93
CA VAL A 467 -33.49 -22.18 12.68
C VAL A 467 -32.76 -20.86 12.94
N ASN A 468 -33.15 -20.12 13.98
CA ASN A 468 -32.48 -18.88 14.38
C ASN A 468 -30.98 -19.12 14.70
N LEU A 469 -30.66 -20.20 15.41
CA LEU A 469 -29.28 -20.55 15.74
C LEU A 469 -28.45 -20.85 14.48
N ILE A 470 -29.01 -21.62 13.53
CA ILE A 470 -28.36 -21.90 12.24
C ILE A 470 -28.10 -20.60 11.49
N MET A 471 -29.12 -19.76 11.34
CA MET A 471 -29.04 -18.60 10.46
C MET A 471 -28.22 -17.44 11.00
N ASP A 472 -28.24 -17.21 12.32
CA ASP A 472 -27.56 -16.06 12.92
C ASP A 472 -26.15 -16.45 13.38
N THR A 473 -26.04 -17.42 14.29
CA THR A 473 -24.75 -17.72 14.94
C THR A 473 -23.84 -18.58 14.05
N LEU A 474 -24.34 -19.71 13.57
CA LEU A 474 -23.52 -20.67 12.80
C LEU A 474 -23.17 -20.12 11.41
N ALA A 475 -24.16 -19.61 10.67
CA ALA A 475 -23.91 -19.09 9.34
C ALA A 475 -23.12 -17.78 9.33
N SER A 476 -23.25 -16.91 10.37
CA SER A 476 -22.36 -15.76 10.46
C SER A 476 -20.90 -16.19 10.64
N LEU A 477 -20.63 -17.22 11.44
CA LEU A 477 -19.28 -17.74 11.63
C LEU A 477 -18.74 -18.41 10.34
N ALA A 478 -19.59 -19.17 9.63
CA ALA A 478 -19.20 -19.86 8.41
C ALA A 478 -18.92 -18.90 7.24
N LEU A 479 -19.76 -17.88 7.03
CA LEU A 479 -19.66 -16.96 5.90
C LEU A 479 -18.71 -15.77 6.15
N ALA A 480 -18.46 -15.42 7.42
CA ALA A 480 -17.60 -14.29 7.79
C ALA A 480 -16.10 -14.56 7.74
N THR A 481 -15.69 -15.83 7.60
CA THR A 481 -14.32 -16.34 7.76
C THR A 481 -13.64 -16.72 6.44
N GLU A 482 -14.21 -16.32 5.30
CA GLU A 482 -13.55 -16.52 4.02
C GLU A 482 -12.25 -15.70 3.93
N ILE A 483 -11.22 -16.28 3.30
CA ILE A 483 -9.90 -15.67 3.12
C ILE A 483 -9.94 -14.77 1.88
N PRO A 484 -9.29 -13.59 1.90
CA PRO A 484 -9.22 -12.70 0.74
C PRO A 484 -8.51 -13.37 -0.46
N THR A 485 -8.91 -12.99 -1.67
CA THR A 485 -8.31 -13.44 -2.93
C THR A 485 -7.87 -12.24 -3.77
N GLU A 486 -6.87 -12.41 -4.64
CA GLU A 486 -6.40 -11.31 -5.51
C GLU A 486 -7.46 -10.85 -6.52
N GLU A 487 -8.46 -11.68 -6.85
CA GLU A 487 -9.59 -11.30 -7.70
C GLU A 487 -10.35 -10.08 -7.17
N LEU A 488 -10.32 -9.86 -5.83
CA LEU A 488 -10.93 -8.69 -5.20
C LEU A 488 -10.29 -7.38 -5.66
N LEU A 489 -9.04 -7.39 -6.15
CA LEU A 489 -8.33 -6.22 -6.67
C LEU A 489 -8.61 -5.94 -8.15
N GLU A 490 -9.37 -6.79 -8.84
CA GLU A 490 -9.67 -6.57 -10.27
C GLU A 490 -10.90 -5.70 -10.52
N ARG A 491 -11.70 -5.45 -9.48
CA ARG A 491 -12.88 -4.58 -9.55
C ARG A 491 -12.60 -3.19 -8.99
N ALA A 492 -13.37 -2.20 -9.45
CA ALA A 492 -13.38 -0.86 -8.88
C ALA A 492 -14.02 -0.85 -7.47
N PRO A 493 -13.67 0.12 -6.60
CA PRO A 493 -14.31 0.29 -5.30
C PRO A 493 -15.79 0.67 -5.44
N TYR A 494 -16.59 0.36 -4.41
CA TYR A 494 -18.02 0.68 -4.40
C TYR A 494 -18.32 2.17 -4.17
N GLY A 495 -17.41 2.88 -3.50
CA GLY A 495 -17.58 4.27 -3.07
C GLY A 495 -18.44 4.39 -1.81
N ARG A 496 -18.80 5.61 -1.44
CA ARG A 496 -19.46 5.95 -0.17
C ARG A 496 -20.97 5.75 -0.18
N THR A 497 -21.62 5.95 -1.32
CA THR A 497 -23.10 6.01 -1.43
C THR A 497 -23.77 4.73 -1.89
N LYS A 498 -22.99 3.72 -2.29
CA LYS A 498 -23.56 2.46 -2.81
C LYS A 498 -24.25 1.69 -1.67
N PRO A 499 -25.53 1.32 -1.82
CA PRO A 499 -26.23 0.56 -0.78
C PRO A 499 -25.61 -0.84 -0.60
N ILE A 500 -25.54 -1.29 0.66
CA ILE A 500 -25.06 -2.64 1.01
C ILE A 500 -25.93 -3.71 0.34
N ILE A 501 -27.26 -3.51 0.35
CA ILE A 501 -28.20 -4.41 -0.33
C ILE A 501 -28.28 -4.01 -1.81
N SER A 502 -27.57 -4.75 -2.65
CA SER A 502 -27.57 -4.52 -4.11
C SER A 502 -28.82 -5.07 -4.79
N ARG A 503 -29.13 -4.55 -6.00
CA ARG A 503 -30.25 -5.08 -6.82
C ARG A 503 -30.11 -6.58 -7.12
N ASN A 504 -28.89 -7.06 -7.35
CA ASN A 504 -28.61 -8.48 -7.60
C ASN A 504 -28.84 -9.31 -6.34
N MET A 505 -28.49 -8.77 -5.16
CA MET A 505 -28.77 -9.41 -3.88
C MET A 505 -30.27 -9.51 -3.63
N ILE A 506 -31.06 -8.46 -3.93
CA ILE A 506 -32.54 -8.51 -3.85
C ILE A 506 -33.10 -9.58 -4.79
N LYS A 507 -32.62 -9.65 -6.04
CA LYS A 507 -32.99 -10.70 -7.01
C LYS A 507 -32.71 -12.09 -6.44
N ASN A 508 -31.56 -12.28 -5.80
CA ASN A 508 -31.21 -13.55 -5.15
C ASN A 508 -32.12 -13.89 -3.97
N ILE A 509 -32.39 -12.92 -3.09
CA ILE A 509 -33.26 -13.08 -1.92
C ILE A 509 -34.67 -13.46 -2.36
N ILE A 510 -35.28 -12.66 -3.24
CA ILE A 510 -36.64 -12.90 -3.73
C ILE A 510 -36.71 -14.22 -4.50
N GLY A 511 -35.74 -14.51 -5.38
CA GLY A 511 -35.71 -15.73 -6.17
C GLY A 511 -35.66 -17.00 -5.33
N GLN A 512 -34.83 -17.03 -4.28
CA GLN A 512 -34.76 -18.17 -3.36
C GLN A 512 -36.00 -18.28 -2.48
N SER A 513 -36.50 -17.16 -1.97
CA SER A 513 -37.69 -17.20 -1.12
C SER A 513 -38.93 -17.66 -1.87
N ILE A 514 -39.10 -17.29 -3.15
CA ILE A 514 -40.20 -17.81 -3.98
C ILE A 514 -40.12 -19.34 -4.08
N TYR A 515 -38.95 -19.90 -4.33
CA TYR A 515 -38.78 -21.36 -4.40
C TYR A 515 -39.09 -22.03 -3.06
N GLN A 516 -38.50 -21.54 -1.96
CA GLN A 516 -38.71 -22.12 -0.63
C GLN A 516 -40.18 -22.03 -0.21
N LEU A 517 -40.85 -20.89 -0.44
CA LEU A 517 -42.27 -20.72 -0.17
C LEU A 517 -43.13 -21.65 -1.02
N SER A 518 -42.82 -21.79 -2.31
CA SER A 518 -43.56 -22.70 -3.21
C SER A 518 -43.48 -24.14 -2.74
N VAL A 519 -42.28 -24.61 -2.34
CA VAL A 519 -42.08 -25.95 -1.80
C VAL A 519 -42.78 -26.13 -0.45
N ILE A 520 -42.65 -25.16 0.47
CA ILE A 520 -43.29 -25.26 1.80
C ILE A 520 -44.81 -25.26 1.67
N PHE A 521 -45.40 -24.38 0.87
CA PHE A 521 -46.84 -24.36 0.66
C PHE A 521 -47.34 -25.60 -0.06
N PHE A 522 -46.58 -26.12 -1.03
CA PHE A 522 -46.88 -27.40 -1.66
C PHE A 522 -46.91 -28.52 -0.62
N LEU A 523 -45.90 -28.61 0.25
CA LEU A 523 -45.88 -29.59 1.33
C LEU A 523 -47.06 -29.38 2.28
N ILE A 524 -47.30 -28.16 2.75
CA ILE A 524 -48.42 -27.85 3.67
C ILE A 524 -49.77 -28.37 3.12
N TRP A 525 -50.06 -28.16 1.84
CA TRP A 525 -51.35 -28.49 1.23
C TRP A 525 -51.46 -29.92 0.68
N PHE A 526 -50.37 -30.50 0.18
CA PHE A 526 -50.35 -31.80 -0.52
C PHE A 526 -49.51 -32.87 0.19
N GLY A 527 -49.07 -32.60 1.42
CA GLY A 527 -48.24 -33.53 2.17
C GLY A 527 -48.98 -34.70 2.80
N ILE A 528 -48.31 -35.36 3.74
CA ILE A 528 -48.69 -36.69 4.23
C ILE A 528 -49.94 -36.58 5.13
N ASN A 529 -50.88 -37.52 5.00
CA ASN A 529 -52.12 -37.59 5.80
C ASN A 529 -51.93 -37.84 7.32
N ARG A 530 -50.69 -37.81 7.84
CA ARG A 530 -50.39 -37.99 9.27
C ARG A 530 -49.87 -36.67 9.87
N PRO A 531 -50.63 -35.99 10.74
CA PRO A 531 -50.37 -34.59 11.10
C PRO A 531 -48.99 -34.35 11.72
N THR A 532 -48.53 -35.20 12.64
CA THR A 532 -47.23 -35.01 13.33
C THR A 532 -46.01 -35.37 12.46
N GLU A 533 -46.14 -36.38 11.61
CA GLU A 533 -45.10 -36.77 10.66
C GLU A 533 -44.97 -35.72 9.54
N HIS A 534 -46.12 -35.18 9.11
CA HIS A 534 -46.22 -34.12 8.12
C HIS A 534 -45.48 -32.83 8.53
N PHE A 535 -45.72 -32.32 9.74
CA PHE A 535 -45.00 -31.16 10.25
C PHE A 535 -43.49 -31.40 10.39
N THR A 536 -43.08 -32.65 10.65
CA THR A 536 -41.65 -33.00 10.70
C THR A 536 -41.00 -32.97 9.32
N VAL A 537 -41.70 -33.39 8.26
CA VAL A 537 -41.24 -33.26 6.86
C VAL A 537 -41.12 -31.80 6.44
N ILE A 538 -42.09 -30.96 6.81
CA ILE A 538 -42.05 -29.51 6.52
C ILE A 538 -40.84 -28.87 7.20
N PHE A 539 -40.65 -29.12 8.50
CA PHE A 539 -39.52 -28.61 9.26
C PHE A 539 -38.18 -29.08 8.68
N ASN A 540 -38.04 -30.38 8.38
CA ASN A 540 -36.79 -30.92 7.84
C ASN A 540 -36.50 -30.40 6.43
N SER A 541 -37.52 -30.30 5.57
CA SER A 541 -37.37 -29.73 4.23
C SER A 541 -36.95 -28.26 4.29
N PHE A 542 -37.51 -27.48 5.22
CA PHE A 542 -37.13 -26.08 5.41
C PHE A 542 -35.67 -25.92 5.86
N VAL A 543 -35.21 -26.74 6.83
CA VAL A 543 -33.81 -26.72 7.27
C VAL A 543 -32.87 -27.18 6.16
N MET A 544 -33.21 -28.24 5.42
CA MET A 544 -32.39 -28.72 4.28
C MET A 544 -32.28 -27.66 3.19
N MET A 545 -33.39 -27.03 2.80
CA MET A 545 -33.36 -25.91 1.84
C MET A 545 -32.54 -24.72 2.35
N THR A 546 -32.57 -24.46 3.65
CA THR A 546 -31.75 -23.41 4.26
C THR A 546 -30.26 -23.76 4.19
N LEU A 547 -29.86 -24.98 4.55
CA LEU A 547 -28.46 -25.44 4.47
C LEU A 547 -27.91 -25.40 3.03
N PHE A 548 -28.68 -25.84 2.04
CA PHE A 548 -28.23 -25.78 0.64
C PHE A 548 -28.25 -24.34 0.10
N ASN A 549 -29.18 -23.49 0.54
CA ASN A 549 -29.15 -22.06 0.20
C ASN A 549 -27.94 -21.32 0.80
N GLU A 550 -27.40 -21.77 1.93
CA GLU A 550 -26.17 -21.22 2.50
C GLU A 550 -24.99 -21.32 1.52
N ILE A 551 -24.88 -22.46 0.81
CA ILE A 551 -23.88 -22.67 -0.24
C ILE A 551 -24.09 -21.66 -1.37
N ASN A 552 -25.33 -21.45 -1.83
CA ASN A 552 -25.67 -20.42 -2.81
C ASN A 552 -25.27 -19.02 -2.35
N ALA A 553 -25.53 -18.68 -1.09
CA ALA A 553 -25.32 -17.35 -0.53
C ALA A 553 -23.85 -16.91 -0.48
N ARG A 554 -22.90 -17.85 -0.59
CA ARG A 554 -21.46 -17.55 -0.71
C ARG A 554 -21.11 -16.68 -1.92
N LYS A 555 -21.93 -16.69 -2.98
CA LYS A 555 -21.67 -15.95 -4.22
C LYS A 555 -22.72 -14.85 -4.43
N ILE A 556 -22.28 -13.59 -4.40
CA ILE A 556 -23.13 -12.39 -4.50
C ILE A 556 -23.07 -11.68 -5.87
N HIS A 557 -22.00 -11.87 -6.65
CA HIS A 557 -21.78 -11.14 -7.91
C HIS A 557 -22.21 -11.89 -9.17
N GLY A 558 -23.27 -12.70 -9.11
CA GLY A 558 -23.77 -13.45 -10.27
C GLY A 558 -22.81 -14.54 -10.78
N GLN A 559 -21.88 -15.00 -9.94
CA GLN A 559 -20.98 -16.09 -10.28
C GLN A 559 -21.76 -17.42 -10.38
N ARG A 560 -21.56 -18.16 -11.48
CA ARG A 560 -22.22 -19.46 -11.72
C ARG A 560 -21.60 -20.58 -10.89
N ASN A 561 -20.28 -20.64 -10.76
CA ASN A 561 -19.63 -21.69 -10.00
C ASN A 561 -19.72 -21.43 -8.49
N ILE A 562 -20.71 -22.05 -7.84
CA ILE A 562 -20.94 -21.92 -6.38
C ILE A 562 -19.92 -22.75 -5.58
N PHE A 563 -19.43 -23.86 -6.15
CA PHE A 563 -18.50 -24.77 -5.50
C PHE A 563 -17.05 -24.25 -5.52
N SER A 564 -16.75 -23.26 -6.36
CA SER A 564 -15.42 -22.66 -6.45
C SER A 564 -14.97 -22.10 -5.10
N GLY A 565 -13.86 -22.64 -4.57
CA GLY A 565 -13.28 -22.22 -3.30
C GLY A 565 -14.05 -22.71 -2.07
N LEU A 566 -14.90 -23.74 -2.18
CA LEU A 566 -15.61 -24.34 -1.03
C LEU A 566 -14.64 -25.03 -0.06
N THR A 567 -13.69 -25.80 -0.57
CA THR A 567 -12.70 -26.55 0.23
C THR A 567 -11.64 -25.66 0.85
N ASN A 568 -11.49 -24.43 0.38
CA ASN A 568 -10.48 -23.49 0.90
C ASN A 568 -10.88 -22.90 2.26
N ASN A 569 -12.17 -22.92 2.60
CA ASN A 569 -12.65 -22.52 3.93
C ASN A 569 -13.07 -23.77 4.72
N LEU A 570 -12.10 -24.35 5.43
CA LEU A 570 -12.34 -25.55 6.24
C LEU A 570 -13.41 -25.32 7.32
N LEU A 571 -13.47 -24.12 7.90
CA LEU A 571 -14.44 -23.79 8.94
C LEU A 571 -15.87 -23.81 8.40
N PHE A 572 -16.10 -23.27 7.19
CA PHE A 572 -17.39 -23.37 6.51
C PHE A 572 -17.82 -24.83 6.33
N VAL A 573 -16.91 -25.68 5.85
CA VAL A 573 -17.20 -27.11 5.62
C VAL A 573 -17.53 -27.83 6.93
N ILE A 574 -16.77 -27.56 7.99
CA ILE A 574 -17.01 -28.15 9.31
C ILE A 574 -18.39 -27.73 9.86
N ILE A 575 -18.71 -26.43 9.82
CA ILE A 575 -20.00 -25.91 10.31
C ILE A 575 -21.17 -26.49 9.50
N TRP A 576 -21.04 -26.54 8.17
CA TRP A 576 -22.09 -27.08 7.32
C TRP A 576 -22.34 -28.56 7.58
N ILE A 577 -21.28 -29.39 7.63
CA ILE A 577 -21.38 -30.84 7.88
C ILE A 577 -21.91 -31.12 9.30
N SER A 578 -21.40 -30.43 10.32
CA SER A 578 -21.86 -30.57 11.70
C SER A 578 -23.33 -30.19 11.86
N THR A 579 -23.78 -29.12 11.21
CA THR A 579 -25.20 -28.71 11.25
C THR A 579 -26.08 -29.75 10.55
N PHE A 580 -25.62 -30.33 9.44
CA PHE A 580 -26.31 -31.41 8.76
C PHE A 580 -26.45 -32.67 9.64
N ILE A 581 -25.36 -33.10 10.29
CA ILE A 581 -25.36 -34.25 11.20
C ILE A 581 -26.27 -33.99 12.40
N LEU A 582 -26.20 -32.80 13.00
CA LEU A 582 -27.03 -32.44 14.13
C LEU A 582 -28.52 -32.41 13.75
N GLN A 583 -28.86 -31.95 12.55
CA GLN A 583 -30.22 -32.02 12.02
C GLN A 583 -30.70 -33.49 11.91
N VAL A 584 -29.86 -34.41 11.44
CA VAL A 584 -30.19 -35.85 11.39
C VAL A 584 -30.49 -36.39 12.79
N ILE A 585 -29.66 -36.03 13.79
CA ILE A 585 -29.84 -36.45 15.18
C ILE A 585 -31.15 -35.88 15.76
N ILE A 586 -31.45 -34.59 15.52
CA ILE A 586 -32.67 -33.92 16.00
C ILE A 586 -33.93 -34.58 15.44
N ILE A 587 -33.93 -34.94 14.17
CA ILE A 587 -35.09 -35.58 13.52
C ILE A 587 -35.28 -37.02 14.01
N GLN A 588 -34.20 -37.79 14.15
CA GLN A 588 -34.29 -39.21 14.47
C GLN A 588 -34.48 -39.47 15.98
N PHE A 589 -33.93 -38.63 16.85
CA PHE A 589 -33.89 -38.86 18.30
C PHE A 589 -34.46 -37.70 19.14
N GLY A 590 -34.71 -36.53 18.54
CA GLY A 590 -35.09 -35.30 19.25
C GLY A 590 -36.60 -35.13 19.53
N GLY A 591 -37.40 -36.18 19.40
CA GLY A 591 -38.87 -36.05 19.35
C GLY A 591 -39.52 -35.39 20.57
N TYR A 592 -39.02 -35.63 21.78
CA TYR A 592 -39.54 -35.02 23.01
C TYR A 592 -39.28 -33.50 23.07
N ALA A 593 -38.07 -33.06 22.72
CA ALA A 593 -37.67 -31.66 22.82
C ALA A 593 -38.10 -30.82 21.62
N PHE A 594 -38.00 -31.38 20.41
CA PHE A 594 -38.23 -30.67 19.15
C PHE A 594 -39.61 -30.94 18.54
N SER A 595 -40.45 -31.75 19.19
CA SER A 595 -41.76 -32.16 18.66
C SER A 595 -41.66 -32.80 17.27
N THR A 596 -40.59 -33.56 17.02
CA THR A 596 -40.31 -34.26 15.76
C THR A 596 -40.67 -35.74 15.84
N ARG A 597 -40.96 -36.35 14.70
CA ARG A 597 -41.11 -37.81 14.58
C ARG A 597 -39.99 -38.40 13.72
N PRO A 598 -39.43 -39.58 14.06
CA PRO A 598 -38.43 -40.22 13.21
C PRO A 598 -38.96 -40.41 11.78
N LEU A 599 -38.20 -39.93 10.80
CA LEU A 599 -38.57 -39.99 9.38
C LEU A 599 -38.00 -41.24 8.73
N ALA A 600 -38.79 -41.88 7.85
CA ALA A 600 -38.31 -42.94 6.99
C ALA A 600 -37.32 -42.41 5.93
N LEU A 601 -36.49 -43.30 5.39
CA LEU A 601 -35.47 -42.96 4.39
C LEU A 601 -36.07 -42.27 3.16
N GLU A 602 -37.27 -42.67 2.74
CA GLU A 602 -37.97 -42.06 1.60
C GLU A 602 -38.27 -40.57 1.84
N HIS A 603 -38.81 -40.22 3.01
CA HIS A 603 -39.10 -38.82 3.35
C HIS A 603 -37.80 -37.98 3.45
N TRP A 604 -36.71 -38.59 3.92
CA TRP A 604 -35.39 -37.95 3.92
C TRP A 604 -34.88 -37.64 2.51
N LEU A 605 -35.02 -38.57 1.56
CA LEU A 605 -34.62 -38.36 0.18
C LEU A 605 -35.42 -37.24 -0.48
N TRP A 606 -36.72 -37.12 -0.20
CA TRP A 606 -37.53 -35.99 -0.65
C TRP A 606 -37.08 -34.65 -0.05
N CYS A 607 -36.79 -34.61 1.26
CA CYS A 607 -36.26 -33.40 1.90
C CYS A 607 -34.93 -32.96 1.27
N LEU A 608 -34.03 -33.92 1.01
CA LEU A 608 -32.75 -33.68 0.33
C LEU A 608 -32.94 -33.22 -1.12
N PHE A 609 -33.89 -33.83 -1.84
CA PHE A 609 -34.23 -33.44 -3.21
C PHE A 609 -34.67 -31.97 -3.28
N PHE A 610 -35.56 -31.54 -2.38
CA PHE A 610 -35.97 -30.13 -2.31
C PHE A 610 -34.81 -29.20 -1.93
N GLY A 611 -33.94 -29.65 -1.03
CA GLY A 611 -32.70 -28.98 -0.66
C GLY A 611 -31.77 -28.75 -1.86
N ILE A 612 -31.41 -29.81 -2.58
CA ILE A 612 -30.58 -29.75 -3.80
C ILE A 612 -31.26 -28.90 -4.88
N GLY A 613 -32.59 -28.96 -4.97
CA GLY A 613 -33.36 -28.12 -5.88
C GLY A 613 -33.13 -26.62 -5.66
N THR A 614 -32.82 -26.16 -4.44
CA THR A 614 -32.43 -24.75 -4.19
C THR A 614 -31.14 -24.37 -4.91
N LEU A 615 -30.17 -25.29 -5.02
CA LEU A 615 -28.90 -25.07 -5.74
C LEU A 615 -29.15 -24.91 -7.24
N LEU A 616 -29.99 -25.80 -7.81
CA LEU A 616 -30.35 -25.78 -9.22
C LEU A 616 -31.16 -24.53 -9.56
N TRP A 617 -32.18 -24.23 -8.75
CA TRP A 617 -32.99 -23.02 -8.89
C TRP A 617 -32.13 -21.75 -8.81
N GLY A 618 -31.15 -21.76 -7.89
CA GLY A 618 -30.12 -20.74 -7.75
C GLY A 618 -29.40 -20.39 -9.06
N GLN A 619 -29.16 -21.37 -9.93
CA GLN A 619 -28.52 -21.16 -11.22
C GLN A 619 -29.46 -20.53 -12.25
N VAL A 620 -30.74 -20.92 -12.24
CA VAL A 620 -31.74 -20.51 -13.23
C VAL A 620 -31.96 -19.00 -13.20
N TYR A 621 -32.26 -18.44 -12.02
CA TYR A 621 -32.54 -17.00 -11.95
C TYR A 621 -31.25 -16.14 -11.88
N ARG A 622 -30.07 -16.73 -11.68
CA ARG A 622 -28.78 -16.03 -11.79
C ARG A 622 -28.41 -15.68 -13.24
N GLU A 623 -29.14 -16.18 -14.22
CA GLU A 623 -29.02 -15.69 -15.59
C GLU A 623 -29.41 -14.21 -15.66
N ASP A 624 -28.42 -13.36 -15.93
CA ASP A 624 -28.66 -11.99 -16.32
C ASP A 624 -29.03 -11.97 -17.81
N ILE A 625 -30.34 -11.87 -18.08
CA ILE A 625 -30.92 -11.45 -19.36
C ILE A 625 -30.39 -10.06 -19.80
N VAL A 626 -29.71 -9.31 -18.92
CA VAL A 626 -29.23 -7.94 -19.15
C VAL A 626 -27.71 -7.83 -19.33
N GLY A 627 -26.94 -8.90 -19.10
CA GLY A 627 -25.46 -8.89 -19.16
C GLY A 627 -24.83 -9.44 -20.45
N ALA A 628 -25.63 -10.00 -21.35
CA ALA A 628 -25.14 -10.73 -22.53
C ALA A 628 -24.39 -9.85 -23.57
N ASN A 629 -24.44 -8.51 -23.45
CA ASN A 629 -23.85 -7.61 -24.45
C ASN A 629 -22.42 -7.10 -24.16
N LEU A 630 -21.75 -7.50 -23.06
CA LEU A 630 -20.42 -6.94 -22.73
C LEU A 630 -19.30 -7.96 -22.43
N ARG A 631 -19.51 -9.27 -22.58
CA ARG A 631 -18.48 -10.29 -22.29
C ARG A 631 -18.33 -11.42 -23.31
N ASN A 632 -18.77 -11.22 -24.56
CA ASN A 632 -18.65 -12.24 -25.60
C ASN A 632 -17.31 -12.15 -26.34
N THR A 633 -16.26 -12.72 -25.75
CA THR A 633 -15.12 -13.25 -26.55
C THR A 633 -14.66 -14.64 -26.07
N GLY A 634 -15.03 -15.08 -24.85
CA GLY A 634 -14.64 -16.40 -24.33
C GLY A 634 -15.70 -17.52 -24.40
N GLN A 635 -16.99 -17.19 -24.56
CA GLN A 635 -18.09 -18.17 -24.42
C GLN A 635 -18.54 -18.86 -25.72
N ILE A 636 -17.96 -18.52 -26.87
CA ILE A 636 -18.33 -19.10 -28.18
C ILE A 636 -17.89 -20.57 -28.32
N LEU A 637 -16.98 -21.07 -27.46
CA LEU A 637 -16.49 -22.46 -27.53
C LEU A 637 -17.45 -23.50 -26.92
N TRP A 638 -18.20 -23.15 -25.88
CA TRP A 638 -19.12 -24.11 -25.23
C TRP A 638 -20.42 -24.32 -26.01
N ILE A 639 -20.98 -23.26 -26.60
CA ILE A 639 -22.18 -23.34 -27.46
C ILE A 639 -21.87 -24.09 -28.78
N ARG A 640 -20.63 -23.99 -29.27
CA ARG A 640 -20.14 -24.81 -30.40
C ARG A 640 -19.95 -26.29 -30.04
N GLY A 641 -19.67 -26.61 -28.78
CA GLY A 641 -19.59 -28.00 -28.30
C GLY A 641 -20.96 -28.69 -28.23
N LEU A 642 -21.99 -27.98 -27.72
CA LEU A 642 -23.35 -28.51 -27.62
C LEU A 642 -24.05 -28.66 -28.98
N SER A 643 -23.80 -27.74 -29.93
CA SER A 643 -24.30 -27.88 -31.30
C SER A 643 -23.63 -29.02 -32.07
N ARG A 644 -22.35 -29.35 -31.78
CA ARG A 644 -21.69 -30.56 -32.33
C ARG A 644 -22.28 -31.86 -31.78
N LEU A 645 -22.65 -31.89 -30.50
CA LEU A 645 -23.33 -33.05 -29.90
C LEU A 645 -24.74 -33.27 -30.48
N GLN A 646 -25.53 -32.21 -30.70
CA GLN A 646 -26.83 -32.34 -31.37
C GLN A 646 -26.72 -32.77 -32.83
N THR A 647 -25.64 -32.39 -33.52
CA THR A 647 -25.39 -32.81 -34.91
C THR A 647 -24.94 -34.28 -34.98
N GLN A 648 -24.16 -34.76 -34.00
CA GLN A 648 -23.76 -36.17 -33.90
C GLN A 648 -24.92 -37.10 -33.51
N VAL A 649 -25.85 -36.64 -32.66
CA VAL A 649 -27.05 -37.45 -32.29
C VAL A 649 -28.02 -37.61 -33.48
N ARG A 650 -28.10 -36.63 -34.40
CA ARG A 650 -28.89 -36.77 -35.64
C ARG A 650 -28.26 -37.70 -36.68
N PHE A 651 -26.98 -38.02 -36.59
CA PHE A 651 -26.30 -38.93 -37.50
C PHE A 651 -26.47 -40.41 -37.10
N PHE A 652 -26.82 -40.69 -35.84
CA PHE A 652 -27.06 -42.04 -35.32
C PHE A 652 -28.54 -42.46 -35.36
N SER A 653 -29.46 -41.61 -35.81
CA SER A 653 -30.89 -41.94 -35.93
C SER A 653 -31.39 -42.02 -37.38
N LYS A 654 -30.51 -42.38 -38.34
CA LYS A 654 -30.89 -42.75 -39.69
C LYS A 654 -30.31 -44.11 -40.06
#